data_AF-A0A0P8BKW4-F1
#
_entry.id   AF-A0A0P8BKW4-F1
#
_cell.length_a   1.000
_cell.length_b   1.000
_cell.length_c   1.000
_cell.angle_alpha   90.00
_cell.angle_beta   90.00
_cell.angle_gamma   90.00
#
_symmetry.space_group_name_H-M   'P 1'
#
loop_
_entity.id
_entity.type
_entity.pdbx_description
1 polymer ?
#
loop_
_entity_poly.entity_id
_entity_poly.type
_entity_poly.pdbx_seq_one_letter_code
_entity_poly.pdbx_strand_id
1 'polypeptide(L)'
;MNDTRDPEATNPLNEAPVVPLATTGAKPAIEEEARFREVTGWVKGVFVALTLAAIFLAVNQLFNLRLFVGVVIIENRYLYLLAGIFLALAFAAFPISPRARGGPTPWYDLILAALSLGACGYFTFTAHRSLMEGWEYAAPPLAMAMSFLLWALIIEATRRTGGLVIAVIVFFFSLYPVFADVVPGPISGFAQPFDDTIAYHLISNESSFGIPMKAFGQLVIGFILFGATLQFTGGGRFFNNLALSLVGGYRGGAAKVAIFASGFMGSMSGSVVSNVLTTGVVSIPAMKRAGFSSRYAAGTEACASTGGVLMPPVMGTTAFVMASFLGMPYSQIIIAAAIPSILYYLGLFVQIDAYAARNGLKGMPRSELPSLKETFKEGWHYIFVFAILIVMMIVFRQETLAPFYATAALVVINQLHRGTRLNLNGFINLLTGVGRSLAELVAILLGVGLIIGAFSATGLAGTLANDLVFLAGNNVFVLLIMGAITAFIFGMGMTVTACYIFLAVVLAPALTRAGLDPLAVHLFIMYWGMVSFITPPVALGAFAAATIARTSPIMAGLEAMRLGSIIYIVPFFFVLNPALIGRGSAYEVVTVLITAVIGVWFIGSSIQGYLAGVGDIGRGALALLRRVMLAIGGLFLAAPGHIGLGLDHMQMTLVGLAFAVPVILLRVMRRGAAPARP
;
A
#
# COMPACT_ATOMS: atom_id res chain seq x y z
N MET A 1 -60.15 -49.32 8.12
CA MET A 1 -60.34 -48.98 6.69
C MET A 1 -60.16 -47.47 6.59
N ASN A 2 -59.03 -47.06 6.00
CA ASN A 2 -58.72 -45.78 5.34
C ASN A 2 -59.30 -44.42 5.82
N ASP A 3 -58.36 -43.52 6.17
CA ASP A 3 -57.87 -42.40 5.32
C ASP A 3 -58.30 -40.93 5.60
N THR A 4 -57.25 -40.06 5.58
CA THR A 4 -57.07 -38.60 5.32
C THR A 4 -58.08 -37.55 5.85
N ARG A 5 -57.71 -36.32 6.32
CA ARG A 5 -56.88 -35.24 5.71
C ARG A 5 -56.31 -34.19 6.71
N ASP A 6 -55.23 -33.53 6.27
CA ASP A 6 -54.44 -32.38 6.79
C ASP A 6 -55.23 -31.10 7.20
N PRO A 7 -54.65 -30.23 8.07
CA PRO A 7 -54.04 -28.99 7.56
C PRO A 7 -52.74 -28.49 8.26
N GLU A 8 -51.86 -27.90 7.44
CA GLU A 8 -50.87 -26.83 7.71
C GLU A 8 -49.89 -26.95 8.90
N ALA A 9 -48.70 -27.50 8.61
CA ALA A 9 -47.49 -27.27 9.40
C ALA A 9 -46.53 -26.32 8.65
N THR A 10 -46.33 -25.13 9.20
CA THR A 10 -45.38 -24.11 8.75
C THR A 10 -43.92 -24.56 8.95
N ASN A 11 -43.12 -24.51 7.89
CA ASN A 11 -41.70 -24.87 7.84
C ASN A 11 -40.80 -23.79 8.52
N PRO A 12 -40.01 -24.12 9.56
CA PRO A 12 -39.23 -23.14 10.32
C PRO A 12 -37.81 -22.84 9.77
N LEU A 13 -37.52 -23.09 8.49
CA LEU A 13 -36.16 -22.96 7.93
C LEU A 13 -35.83 -21.62 7.23
N ASN A 14 -36.64 -20.56 7.38
CA ASN A 14 -36.42 -19.29 6.65
C ASN A 14 -36.14 -18.05 7.50
N GLU A 15 -35.81 -18.19 8.78
CA GLU A 15 -35.44 -17.06 9.64
C GLU A 15 -34.04 -17.27 10.25
N ALA A 16 -33.00 -17.07 9.43
CA ALA A 16 -31.69 -16.75 9.98
C ALA A 16 -31.72 -15.31 10.51
N PRO A 17 -31.44 -15.05 11.80
CA PRO A 17 -31.46 -13.70 12.31
C PRO A 17 -30.31 -12.90 11.67
N VAL A 18 -30.66 -11.78 11.07
CA VAL A 18 -29.71 -10.70 10.75
C VAL A 18 -29.11 -10.26 12.08
N VAL A 19 -27.92 -10.76 12.39
CA VAL A 19 -27.22 -10.41 13.62
C VAL A 19 -26.97 -8.90 13.62
N PRO A 20 -27.46 -8.15 14.61
CA PRO A 20 -27.13 -6.73 14.74
C PRO A 20 -25.63 -6.60 14.96
N LEU A 21 -24.96 -5.80 14.13
CA LEU A 21 -23.56 -5.42 14.31
C LEU A 21 -23.38 -4.82 15.71
N ALA A 22 -22.81 -5.59 16.64
CA ALA A 22 -22.48 -5.09 17.97
C ALA A 22 -21.29 -4.12 17.86
N THR A 23 -21.59 -2.82 17.91
CA THR A 23 -20.72 -1.67 17.64
C THR A 23 -19.86 -1.18 18.81
N THR A 24 -19.74 -1.92 19.91
CA THR A 24 -19.19 -1.35 21.15
C THR A 24 -17.68 -1.51 21.33
N GLY A 25 -17.00 -2.38 20.57
CA GLY A 25 -15.55 -2.58 20.67
C GLY A 25 -14.72 -2.04 19.49
N ALA A 26 -15.34 -1.87 18.31
CA ALA A 26 -14.67 -1.40 17.10
C ALA A 26 -14.63 0.13 16.96
N LYS A 27 -15.42 0.86 17.77
CA LYS A 27 -15.48 2.33 17.75
C LYS A 27 -14.11 3.02 17.89
N PRO A 28 -13.20 2.63 18.81
CA PRO A 28 -11.94 3.35 18.99
C PRO A 28 -11.02 3.27 17.76
N ALA A 29 -10.86 2.08 17.17
CA ALA A 29 -10.00 1.88 15.99
C ALA A 29 -10.62 2.45 14.70
N ILE A 30 -11.95 2.38 14.55
CA ILE A 30 -12.68 2.99 13.43
C ILE A 30 -12.67 4.53 13.54
N GLU A 31 -12.77 5.09 14.74
CA GLU A 31 -12.67 6.52 14.99
C GLU A 31 -11.21 7.02 14.85
N GLU A 32 -10.19 6.23 15.17
CA GLU A 32 -8.79 6.64 14.95
C GLU A 32 -8.45 6.80 13.46
N GLU A 33 -9.05 5.99 12.57
CA GLU A 33 -8.79 6.05 11.13
C GLU A 33 -9.80 6.89 10.33
N ALA A 34 -11.00 7.14 10.83
CA ALA A 34 -11.92 8.14 10.27
C ALA A 34 -11.39 9.56 10.56
N ARG A 35 -10.29 9.94 9.89
CA ARG A 35 -9.69 11.28 9.93
C ARG A 35 -10.53 12.32 9.20
N PHE A 36 -11.57 11.91 8.49
CA PHE A 36 -12.44 12.79 7.72
C PHE A 36 -13.84 12.88 8.33
N ARG A 37 -14.47 14.04 8.14
CA ARG A 37 -15.87 14.30 8.53
C ARG A 37 -16.83 13.89 7.41
N GLU A 38 -18.09 13.66 7.76
CA GLU A 38 -19.14 13.57 6.76
C GLU A 38 -19.46 14.96 6.19
N VAL A 39 -19.23 15.13 4.89
CA VAL A 39 -19.54 16.39 4.21
C VAL A 39 -21.04 16.38 3.89
N THR A 40 -21.78 17.35 4.43
CA THR A 40 -23.25 17.39 4.38
C THR A 40 -23.76 18.70 3.74
N GLY A 41 -25.05 18.73 3.40
CA GLY A 41 -25.72 19.92 2.85
C GLY A 41 -25.16 20.41 1.51
N TRP A 42 -25.17 21.73 1.31
CA TRP A 42 -24.68 22.37 0.07
C TRP A 42 -23.17 22.15 -0.15
N VAL A 43 -22.40 22.00 0.94
CA VAL A 43 -20.96 21.73 0.89
C VAL A 43 -20.70 20.39 0.21
N LYS A 44 -21.57 19.38 0.39
CA LYS A 44 -21.46 18.10 -0.33
C LYS A 44 -21.61 18.29 -1.84
N GLY A 45 -22.54 19.14 -2.27
CA GLY A 45 -22.72 19.49 -3.68
C GLY A 45 -21.47 20.15 -4.27
N VAL A 46 -20.91 21.14 -3.56
CA VAL A 46 -19.66 21.81 -3.96
C VAL A 46 -18.48 20.84 -3.98
N PHE A 47 -18.38 19.96 -2.98
CA PHE A 47 -17.33 18.95 -2.89
C PHE A 47 -17.33 18.02 -4.11
N VAL A 48 -18.52 17.53 -4.49
CA VAL A 48 -18.71 16.68 -5.67
C VAL A 48 -18.40 17.46 -6.95
N ALA A 49 -18.88 18.70 -7.08
CA ALA A 49 -18.64 19.54 -8.25
C ALA A 49 -17.15 19.84 -8.45
N LEU A 50 -16.43 20.18 -7.38
CA LEU A 50 -14.98 20.39 -7.41
C LEU A 50 -14.22 19.10 -7.74
N THR A 51 -14.64 17.96 -7.20
CA THR A 51 -14.05 16.65 -7.55
C THR A 51 -14.23 16.35 -9.04
N LEU A 52 -15.43 16.58 -9.58
CA LEU A 52 -15.71 16.43 -11.01
C LEU A 52 -14.89 17.40 -11.85
N ALA A 53 -14.76 18.66 -11.41
CA ALA A 53 -13.93 19.65 -12.09
C ALA A 53 -12.46 19.21 -12.15
N ALA A 54 -11.90 18.68 -11.05
CA ALA A 54 -10.53 18.15 -11.04
C ALA A 54 -10.36 16.94 -11.96
N ILE A 55 -11.31 15.98 -11.94
CA ILE A 55 -11.29 14.83 -12.85
C ILE A 55 -11.38 15.30 -14.31
N PHE A 56 -12.27 16.26 -14.61
CA PHE A 56 -12.42 16.83 -15.94
C PHE A 56 -11.15 17.56 -16.40
N LEU A 57 -10.53 18.35 -15.52
CA LEU A 57 -9.25 19.02 -15.79
C LEU A 57 -8.15 17.99 -16.12
N ALA A 58 -8.07 16.91 -15.33
CA ALA A 58 -7.13 15.82 -15.58
C ALA A 58 -7.41 15.14 -16.92
N VAL A 59 -8.66 14.78 -17.22
CA VAL A 59 -9.04 14.18 -18.52
C VAL A 59 -8.69 15.11 -19.68
N ASN A 60 -9.04 16.40 -19.60
CA ASN A 60 -8.72 17.37 -20.65
C ASN A 60 -7.20 17.50 -20.88
N GLN A 61 -6.41 17.56 -19.80
CA GLN A 61 -4.95 17.69 -19.89
C GLN A 61 -4.30 16.41 -20.43
N LEU A 62 -4.64 15.25 -19.86
CA LEU A 62 -3.95 13.99 -20.12
C LEU A 62 -4.34 13.38 -21.47
N PHE A 63 -5.59 13.56 -21.91
CA PHE A 63 -6.02 13.18 -23.26
C PHE A 63 -5.70 14.25 -24.30
N ASN A 64 -5.12 15.39 -23.90
CA ASN A 64 -4.83 16.53 -24.76
C ASN A 64 -6.04 16.95 -25.62
N LEU A 65 -7.23 17.01 -24.99
CA LEU A 65 -8.49 17.30 -25.68
C LEU A 65 -8.60 18.78 -26.13
N ARG A 66 -7.81 19.67 -25.52
CA ARG A 66 -7.74 21.11 -25.84
C ARG A 66 -9.13 21.78 -25.85
N LEU A 67 -9.99 21.42 -24.90
CA LEU A 67 -11.37 21.92 -24.83
C LEU A 67 -11.45 23.43 -24.56
N PHE A 68 -10.38 24.02 -23.99
CA PHE A 68 -10.26 25.46 -23.79
C PHE A 68 -9.62 26.12 -25.03
N VAL A 69 -10.46 26.54 -25.98
CA VAL A 69 -10.01 27.20 -27.21
C VAL A 69 -9.20 28.46 -26.88
N GLY A 70 -7.98 28.56 -27.42
CA GLY A 70 -7.08 29.70 -27.22
C GLY A 70 -6.30 29.73 -25.91
N VAL A 71 -6.46 28.74 -25.01
CA VAL A 71 -5.72 28.67 -23.74
C VAL A 71 -4.84 27.41 -23.70
N VAL A 72 -3.52 27.60 -23.74
CA VAL A 72 -2.57 26.51 -23.45
C VAL A 72 -2.40 26.41 -21.93
N ILE A 73 -2.77 25.27 -21.37
CA ILE A 73 -2.52 24.97 -19.95
C ILE A 73 -1.11 24.37 -19.85
N ILE A 74 -0.15 25.24 -19.47
CA ILE A 74 1.20 24.80 -19.10
C ILE A 74 1.16 23.96 -17.81
N GLU A 75 2.17 23.13 -17.60
CA GLU A 75 2.22 22.17 -16.49
C GLU A 75 1.99 22.84 -15.13
N ASN A 76 2.70 23.92 -14.80
CA ASN A 76 2.54 24.61 -13.51
C ASN A 76 1.12 25.14 -13.31
N ARG A 77 0.51 25.68 -14.37
CA ARG A 77 -0.89 26.13 -14.32
C ARG A 77 -1.84 24.97 -14.00
N TYR A 78 -1.61 23.80 -14.61
CA TYR A 78 -2.37 22.59 -14.31
C TYR A 78 -2.21 22.16 -12.85
N LEU A 79 -0.98 22.13 -12.33
CA LEU A 79 -0.71 21.71 -10.95
C LEU A 79 -1.26 22.69 -9.91
N TYR A 80 -1.18 24.00 -10.15
CA TYR A 80 -1.81 25.01 -9.28
C TYR A 80 -3.32 24.85 -9.22
N LEU A 81 -4.00 24.62 -10.37
CA LEU A 81 -5.44 24.36 -10.39
C LEU A 81 -5.81 23.13 -9.57
N LEU A 82 -5.09 22.02 -9.76
CA LEU A 82 -5.32 20.80 -8.97
C LEU A 82 -5.07 21.04 -7.48
N ALA A 83 -3.98 21.70 -7.12
CA ALA A 83 -3.66 22.00 -5.72
C ALA A 83 -4.74 22.86 -5.07
N GLY A 84 -5.22 23.91 -5.74
CA GLY A 84 -6.27 24.77 -5.23
C GLY A 84 -7.56 24.00 -4.96
N ILE A 85 -7.97 23.15 -5.90
CA ILE A 85 -9.16 22.31 -5.74
C ILE A 85 -8.97 21.33 -4.57
N PHE A 86 -7.89 20.56 -4.57
CA PHE A 86 -7.72 19.47 -3.60
C PHE A 86 -7.36 19.97 -2.19
N LEU A 87 -6.68 21.11 -2.03
CA LEU A 87 -6.52 21.75 -0.72
C LEU A 87 -7.87 22.25 -0.18
N ALA A 88 -8.72 22.82 -1.04
CA ALA A 88 -10.07 23.21 -0.65
C ALA A 88 -10.91 22.01 -0.19
N LEU A 89 -10.85 20.90 -0.93
CA LEU A 89 -11.46 19.64 -0.52
C LEU A 89 -10.84 19.09 0.77
N ALA A 90 -9.53 19.25 0.99
CA ALA A 90 -8.86 18.81 2.20
C ALA A 90 -9.40 19.55 3.44
N PHE A 91 -9.53 20.88 3.38
CA PHE A 91 -10.10 21.64 4.50
C PHE A 91 -11.59 21.31 4.73
N ALA A 92 -12.35 21.11 3.66
CA ALA A 92 -13.76 20.70 3.77
C ALA A 92 -13.94 19.31 4.40
N ALA A 93 -13.09 18.34 4.06
CA ALA A 93 -13.21 16.95 4.51
C ALA A 93 -12.47 16.65 5.83
N PHE A 94 -11.32 17.28 6.10
CA PHE A 94 -10.46 16.93 7.24
C PHE A 94 -10.55 18.00 8.34
N PRO A 95 -11.19 17.68 9.49
CA PRO A 95 -11.38 18.63 10.58
C PRO A 95 -10.09 18.96 11.33
N ILE A 96 -10.07 20.13 11.95
CA ILE A 96 -8.92 20.63 12.73
C ILE A 96 -8.55 19.72 13.92
N SER A 97 -9.55 19.04 14.50
CA SER A 97 -9.40 18.14 15.64
C SER A 97 -10.43 16.99 15.58
N PRO A 98 -10.18 15.86 16.26
CA PRO A 98 -11.13 14.76 16.35
C PRO A 98 -12.50 15.15 16.90
N ARG A 99 -12.56 16.18 17.76
CA ARG A 99 -13.81 16.69 18.35
C ARG A 99 -14.70 17.41 17.33
N ALA A 100 -14.12 17.92 16.24
CA ALA A 100 -14.84 18.64 15.18
C ALA A 100 -15.29 17.73 14.02
N ARG A 101 -15.34 16.41 14.23
CA ARG A 101 -15.79 15.42 13.23
C ARG A 101 -17.30 15.39 13.03
N GLY A 102 -18.08 15.78 14.04
CA GLY A 102 -19.53 15.78 13.98
C GLY A 102 -20.09 17.10 13.44
N GLY A 103 -21.11 17.02 12.59
CA GLY A 103 -21.87 18.18 12.11
C GLY A 103 -21.42 18.76 10.76
N PRO A 104 -22.02 19.88 10.33
CA PRO A 104 -21.70 20.53 9.06
C PRO A 104 -20.29 21.13 9.05
N THR A 105 -19.74 21.36 7.85
CA THR A 105 -18.42 22.00 7.69
C THR A 105 -18.43 23.41 8.31
N PRO A 106 -17.57 23.68 9.30
CA PRO A 106 -17.45 24.99 9.95
C PRO A 106 -17.01 26.09 8.98
N TRP A 107 -17.40 27.33 9.30
CA TRP A 107 -17.08 28.52 8.50
C TRP A 107 -15.56 28.74 8.31
N TYR A 108 -14.74 28.45 9.34
CA TYR A 108 -13.30 28.63 9.26
C TYR A 108 -12.65 27.67 8.24
N ASP A 109 -13.21 26.47 8.07
CA ASP A 109 -12.73 25.51 7.08
C ASP A 109 -13.12 25.93 5.66
N LEU A 110 -14.28 26.57 5.50
CA LEU A 110 -14.69 27.17 4.24
C LEU A 110 -13.82 28.38 3.87
N ILE A 111 -13.39 29.17 4.85
CA ILE A 111 -12.43 30.26 4.61
C ILE A 111 -11.09 29.70 4.16
N LEU A 112 -10.53 28.68 4.85
CA LEU A 112 -9.29 28.06 4.43
C LEU A 112 -9.41 27.47 3.02
N ALA A 113 -10.54 26.83 2.70
CA ALA A 113 -10.82 26.34 1.36
C ALA A 113 -10.87 27.47 0.31
N ALA A 114 -11.52 28.58 0.61
CA ALA A 114 -11.56 29.75 -0.26
C ALA A 114 -10.17 30.40 -0.44
N LEU A 115 -9.37 30.48 0.63
CA LEU A 115 -8.00 30.98 0.57
C LEU A 115 -7.10 30.07 -0.27
N SER A 116 -7.27 28.75 -0.19
CA SER A 116 -6.56 27.80 -1.07
C SER A 116 -6.91 28.03 -2.54
N LEU A 117 -8.20 28.14 -2.86
CA LEU A 117 -8.64 28.44 -4.23
C LEU A 117 -8.12 29.80 -4.71
N GLY A 118 -8.11 30.81 -3.83
CA GLY A 118 -7.61 32.15 -4.15
C GLY A 118 -6.10 32.18 -4.41
N ALA A 119 -5.30 31.63 -3.50
CA ALA A 119 -3.84 31.61 -3.62
C ALA A 119 -3.37 30.79 -4.83
N CYS A 120 -3.90 29.57 -5.00
CA CYS A 120 -3.60 28.76 -6.17
C CYS A 120 -4.20 29.35 -7.46
N GLY A 121 -5.33 30.03 -7.38
CA GLY A 121 -5.92 30.77 -8.49
C GLY A 121 -4.99 31.89 -8.96
N TYR A 122 -4.42 32.67 -8.04
CA TYR A 122 -3.41 33.68 -8.36
C TYR A 122 -2.24 33.09 -9.15
N PHE A 123 -1.61 32.03 -8.64
CA PHE A 123 -0.50 31.37 -9.33
C PHE A 123 -0.92 30.71 -10.65
N THR A 124 -2.16 30.23 -10.77
CA THR A 124 -2.71 29.73 -12.04
C THR A 124 -2.76 30.83 -13.10
N PHE A 125 -3.24 32.03 -12.73
CA PHE A 125 -3.30 33.16 -13.65
C PHE A 125 -1.91 33.68 -14.01
N THR A 126 -1.01 33.75 -13.03
CA THR A 126 0.35 34.29 -13.20
C THR A 126 1.39 33.25 -13.62
N ALA A 127 1.04 31.97 -13.78
CA ALA A 127 2.00 30.88 -14.03
C ALA A 127 3.00 31.13 -15.17
N HIS A 128 2.55 31.72 -16.28
CA HIS A 128 3.44 32.03 -17.40
C HIS A 128 4.36 33.21 -17.06
N ARG A 129 3.85 34.21 -16.35
CA ARG A 129 4.61 35.39 -15.94
C ARG A 129 5.66 35.03 -14.89
N SER A 130 5.28 34.22 -13.90
CA SER A 130 6.19 33.80 -12.82
C SER A 130 7.40 33.03 -13.35
N LEU A 131 7.18 32.19 -14.37
CA LEU A 131 8.26 31.45 -15.03
C LEU A 131 9.17 32.37 -15.85
N MET A 132 8.60 33.28 -16.65
CA MET A 132 9.37 34.16 -17.53
C MET A 132 10.18 35.21 -16.77
N GLU A 133 9.67 35.67 -15.62
CA GLU A 133 10.30 36.71 -14.80
C GLU A 133 11.14 36.11 -13.63
N GLY A 134 11.29 34.79 -13.54
CA GLY A 134 12.14 34.16 -12.52
C GLY A 134 11.68 34.41 -11.08
N TRP A 135 10.36 34.42 -10.84
CA TRP A 135 9.80 34.75 -9.52
C TRP A 135 10.22 33.80 -8.40
N GLU A 136 10.78 32.63 -8.70
CA GLU A 136 11.34 31.73 -7.68
C GLU A 136 12.54 32.33 -6.92
N TYR A 137 13.22 33.33 -7.50
CA TYR A 137 14.32 34.08 -6.87
C TYR A 137 14.02 35.56 -6.68
N ALA A 138 13.01 36.10 -7.37
CA ALA A 138 12.67 37.52 -7.33
C ALA A 138 11.15 37.74 -7.45
N ALA A 139 10.38 37.18 -6.50
CA ALA A 139 8.93 37.30 -6.52
C ALA A 139 8.47 38.74 -6.23
N PRO A 140 7.50 39.29 -6.97
CA PRO A 140 6.89 40.57 -6.62
C PRO A 140 6.14 40.46 -5.26
N PRO A 141 5.90 41.58 -4.56
CA PRO A 141 5.35 41.56 -3.19
C PRO A 141 4.03 40.78 -3.06
N LEU A 142 3.14 40.87 -4.04
CA LEU A 142 1.89 40.11 -4.04
C LEU A 142 2.11 38.61 -4.22
N ALA A 143 3.05 38.20 -5.10
CA ALA A 143 3.39 36.80 -5.27
C ALA A 143 4.03 36.23 -4.01
N MET A 144 4.92 36.99 -3.37
CA MET A 144 5.50 36.63 -2.09
C MET A 144 4.43 36.43 -1.01
N ALA A 145 3.49 37.37 -0.86
CA ALA A 145 2.38 37.24 0.09
C ALA A 145 1.51 36.00 -0.18
N MET A 146 1.25 35.68 -1.44
CA MET A 146 0.53 34.47 -1.84
C MET A 146 1.35 33.19 -1.58
N SER A 147 2.69 33.23 -1.74
CA SER A 147 3.57 32.12 -1.37
C SER A 147 3.54 31.84 0.13
N PHE A 148 3.61 32.87 0.97
CA PHE A 148 3.47 32.73 2.43
C PHE A 148 2.13 32.14 2.84
N LEU A 149 1.04 32.66 2.26
CA LEU A 149 -0.30 32.12 2.51
C LEU A 149 -0.38 30.64 2.11
N LEU A 150 0.10 30.30 0.92
CA LEU A 150 0.04 28.93 0.40
C LEU A 150 0.94 27.97 1.20
N TRP A 151 2.13 28.40 1.62
CA TRP A 151 3.02 27.65 2.51
C TRP A 151 2.32 27.28 3.83
N ALA A 152 1.70 28.28 4.48
CA ALA A 152 0.96 28.06 5.73
C ALA A 152 -0.24 27.12 5.55
N LEU A 153 -0.98 27.28 4.44
CA LEU A 153 -2.10 26.39 4.09
C LEU A 153 -1.62 24.95 3.84
N ILE A 154 -0.48 24.76 3.16
CA ILE A 154 0.08 23.43 2.92
C ILE A 154 0.43 22.76 4.26
N ILE A 155 1.13 23.44 5.17
CA ILE A 155 1.48 22.88 6.49
C ILE A 155 0.22 22.48 7.28
N GLU A 156 -0.78 23.35 7.34
CA GLU A 156 -2.02 23.06 8.06
C GLU A 156 -2.83 21.93 7.39
N ALA A 157 -2.84 21.86 6.06
CA ALA A 157 -3.45 20.75 5.33
C ALA A 157 -2.72 19.44 5.63
N THR A 158 -1.38 19.43 5.56
CA THR A 158 -0.54 18.28 5.92
C THR A 158 -0.79 17.82 7.37
N ARG A 159 -1.00 18.76 8.32
CA ARG A 159 -1.32 18.43 9.71
C ARG A 159 -2.66 17.71 9.83
N ARG A 160 -3.67 18.15 9.08
CA ARG A 160 -5.04 17.59 9.13
C ARG A 160 -5.13 16.23 8.44
N THR A 161 -4.39 16.03 7.34
CA THR A 161 -4.42 14.79 6.56
C THR A 161 -3.40 13.77 7.07
N GLY A 162 -2.13 14.19 7.14
CA GLY A 162 -1.00 13.35 7.56
C GLY A 162 -0.86 13.20 9.08
N GLY A 163 -1.26 14.21 9.85
CA GLY A 163 -1.13 14.25 11.31
C GLY A 163 0.01 15.14 11.79
N LEU A 164 0.11 15.33 13.11
CA LEU A 164 1.03 16.28 13.72
C LEU A 164 2.51 15.96 13.43
N VAL A 165 2.90 14.69 13.48
CA VAL A 165 4.29 14.26 13.25
C VAL A 165 4.79 14.71 11.88
N ILE A 166 4.01 14.47 10.82
CA ILE A 166 4.38 14.85 9.46
C ILE A 166 4.41 16.37 9.33
N ALA A 167 3.44 17.09 9.91
CA ALA A 167 3.42 18.55 9.85
C ALA A 167 4.63 19.18 10.54
N VAL A 168 5.06 18.67 11.69
CA VAL A 168 6.26 19.15 12.38
C VAL A 168 7.52 18.90 11.55
N ILE A 169 7.64 17.71 10.95
CA ILE A 169 8.74 17.38 10.04
C ILE A 169 8.75 18.33 8.84
N VAL A 170 7.62 18.47 8.15
CA VAL A 170 7.48 19.36 6.98
C VAL A 170 7.78 20.80 7.35
N PHE A 171 7.23 21.30 8.46
CA PHE A 171 7.48 22.66 8.94
C PHE A 171 8.98 22.89 9.16
N PHE A 172 9.64 22.04 9.95
CA PHE A 172 11.05 22.18 10.27
C PHE A 172 11.93 22.11 9.02
N PHE A 173 11.73 21.10 8.17
CA PHE A 173 12.52 20.95 6.96
C PHE A 173 12.22 22.03 5.90
N SER A 174 11.00 22.55 5.82
CA SER A 174 10.70 23.70 4.94
C SER A 174 11.43 24.98 5.35
N LEU A 175 11.86 25.09 6.61
CA LEU A 175 12.64 26.21 7.11
C LEU A 175 14.14 25.93 7.13
N TYR A 176 14.54 24.68 6.89
CA TYR A 176 15.94 24.26 6.95
C TYR A 176 16.88 25.11 6.07
N PRO A 177 16.52 25.51 4.83
CA PRO A 177 17.40 26.36 4.02
C PRO A 177 17.75 27.70 4.68
N VAL A 178 16.93 28.20 5.61
CA VAL A 178 17.17 29.47 6.30
C VAL A 178 18.33 29.39 7.28
N PHE A 179 18.62 28.20 7.82
CA PHE A 179 19.63 27.99 8.86
C PHE A 179 20.58 26.82 8.53
N ALA A 180 20.67 26.45 7.25
CA ALA A 180 21.44 25.28 6.81
C ALA A 180 22.96 25.44 7.04
N ASP A 181 23.46 26.67 7.11
CA ASP A 181 24.87 27.00 7.33
C ASP A 181 25.30 26.87 8.80
N VAL A 182 24.38 27.03 9.75
CA VAL A 182 24.69 27.01 11.20
C VAL A 182 24.52 25.66 11.88
N VAL A 183 23.97 24.65 11.19
CA VAL A 183 23.78 23.31 11.75
C VAL A 183 25.06 22.46 11.70
N PRO A 184 25.22 21.47 12.61
CA PRO A 184 26.43 20.66 12.72
C PRO A 184 26.82 19.94 11.42
N GLY A 185 28.14 19.83 11.17
CA GLY A 185 28.77 19.40 9.92
C GLY A 185 28.00 18.43 9.01
N PRO A 186 27.61 17.22 9.48
CA PRO A 186 26.92 16.22 8.64
C PRO A 186 25.62 16.71 7.97
N ILE A 187 24.98 17.72 8.57
CA ILE A 187 23.73 18.30 8.09
C ILE A 187 23.88 19.76 7.66
N SER A 188 25.10 20.27 7.48
CA SER A 188 25.34 21.61 6.96
C SER A 188 25.08 21.68 5.44
N GLY A 189 24.60 22.83 4.96
CA GLY A 189 24.27 23.07 3.56
C GLY A 189 24.25 24.56 3.20
N PHE A 190 23.92 24.86 1.95
CA PHE A 190 23.81 26.25 1.48
C PHE A 190 22.59 26.94 2.10
N ALA A 191 22.81 28.06 2.78
CA ALA A 191 21.73 28.85 3.34
C ALA A 191 21.07 29.76 2.30
N GLN A 192 19.78 30.02 2.47
CA GLN A 192 18.96 30.89 1.62
C GLN A 192 18.08 31.79 2.50
N PRO A 193 17.88 33.07 2.15
CA PRO A 193 16.99 33.96 2.91
C PRO A 193 15.57 33.38 3.05
N PHE A 194 14.87 33.77 4.13
CA PHE A 194 13.53 33.24 4.42
C PHE A 194 12.52 33.50 3.28
N ASP A 195 12.49 34.72 2.76
CA ASP A 195 11.59 35.11 1.68
C ASP A 195 11.86 34.30 0.40
N ASP A 196 13.13 34.19 0.02
CA ASP A 196 13.56 33.40 -1.14
C ASP A 196 13.25 31.91 -0.95
N THR A 197 13.41 31.38 0.27
CA THR A 197 13.10 29.99 0.60
C THR A 197 11.63 29.68 0.35
N ILE A 198 10.73 30.56 0.84
CA ILE A 198 9.29 30.40 0.64
C ILE A 198 8.90 30.61 -0.83
N ALA A 199 9.48 31.59 -1.53
CA ALA A 199 9.26 31.77 -2.97
C ALA A 199 9.69 30.54 -3.78
N TYR A 200 10.89 30.02 -3.52
CA TYR A 200 11.42 28.82 -4.14
C TYR A 200 10.48 27.62 -3.92
N HIS A 201 10.01 27.43 -2.69
CA HIS A 201 9.12 26.32 -2.35
C HIS A 201 7.82 26.28 -3.16
N LEU A 202 7.22 27.45 -3.45
CA LEU A 202 5.88 27.55 -4.02
C LEU A 202 5.88 27.85 -5.52
N ILE A 203 6.95 28.45 -6.03
CA ILE A 203 7.05 28.91 -7.42
C ILE A 203 7.96 27.99 -8.25
N SER A 204 8.98 27.38 -7.63
CA SER A 204 9.92 26.50 -8.33
C SER A 204 9.30 25.15 -8.69
N ASN A 205 9.85 24.55 -9.75
CA ASN A 205 9.50 23.20 -10.20
C ASN A 205 10.22 22.08 -9.44
N GLU A 206 11.07 22.43 -8.48
CA GLU A 206 11.88 21.49 -7.70
C GLU A 206 11.34 21.24 -6.28
N SER A 207 10.26 21.93 -5.88
CA SER A 207 9.70 21.85 -4.52
C SER A 207 8.24 21.37 -4.46
N SER A 208 7.30 22.10 -3.83
CA SER A 208 5.92 21.65 -3.61
C SER A 208 5.21 21.25 -4.90
N PHE A 209 5.47 21.98 -5.98
CA PHE A 209 4.91 21.73 -7.31
C PHE A 209 5.85 20.90 -8.22
N GLY A 210 6.84 20.26 -7.61
CA GLY A 210 7.80 19.43 -8.32
C GLY A 210 7.32 18.00 -8.56
N ILE A 211 8.29 17.08 -8.61
CA ILE A 211 8.09 15.71 -9.08
C ILE A 211 6.88 15.01 -8.42
N PRO A 212 6.68 15.05 -7.09
CA PRO A 212 5.55 14.35 -6.46
C PRO A 212 4.18 14.86 -6.91
N MET A 213 4.02 16.18 -7.06
CA MET A 213 2.77 16.78 -7.51
C MET A 213 2.53 16.52 -9.01
N LYS A 214 3.61 16.50 -9.82
CA LYS A 214 3.55 16.09 -11.24
C LYS A 214 3.05 14.66 -11.40
N ALA A 215 3.62 13.71 -10.67
CA ALA A 215 3.19 12.33 -10.68
C ALA A 215 1.73 12.15 -10.22
N PHE A 216 1.30 12.95 -9.23
CA PHE A 216 -0.10 12.99 -8.83
C PHE A 216 -1.04 13.40 -9.97
N GLY A 217 -0.73 14.53 -10.62
CA GLY A 217 -1.54 15.06 -11.71
C GLY A 217 -1.53 14.17 -12.97
N GLN A 218 -0.49 13.36 -13.17
CA GLN A 218 -0.32 12.52 -14.36
C GLN A 218 -0.80 11.08 -14.18
N LEU A 219 -0.71 10.50 -12.97
CA LEU A 219 -0.97 9.08 -12.77
C LEU A 219 -2.03 8.82 -11.69
N VAL A 220 -1.87 9.43 -10.51
CA VAL A 220 -2.63 9.04 -9.29
C VAL A 220 -4.13 9.23 -9.44
N ILE A 221 -4.58 10.33 -10.07
CA ILE A 221 -6.02 10.66 -10.20
C ILE A 221 -6.80 9.51 -10.84
N GLY A 222 -6.29 8.99 -11.97
CA GLY A 222 -6.94 7.91 -12.69
C GLY A 222 -7.04 6.63 -11.86
N PHE A 223 -5.94 6.22 -11.22
CA PHE A 223 -5.91 4.96 -10.44
C PHE A 223 -6.80 4.99 -9.21
N ILE A 224 -6.89 6.13 -8.51
CA ILE A 224 -7.80 6.28 -7.37
C ILE A 224 -9.25 6.27 -7.84
N LEU A 225 -9.55 6.94 -8.95
CA LEU A 225 -10.87 6.88 -9.56
C LEU A 225 -11.25 5.44 -9.95
N PHE A 226 -10.33 4.69 -10.56
CA PHE A 226 -10.52 3.29 -10.93
C PHE A 226 -10.75 2.41 -9.70
N GLY A 227 -9.84 2.45 -8.71
CA GLY A 227 -9.91 1.65 -7.50
C GLY A 227 -11.20 1.91 -6.71
N ALA A 228 -11.58 3.18 -6.54
CA ALA A 228 -12.83 3.54 -5.89
C ALA A 228 -14.05 3.05 -6.68
N THR A 229 -14.08 3.26 -8.00
CA THR A 229 -15.20 2.80 -8.85
C THR A 229 -15.38 1.29 -8.75
N LEU A 230 -14.27 0.55 -8.78
CA LEU A 230 -14.26 -0.90 -8.67
C LEU A 230 -14.76 -1.41 -7.31
N GLN A 231 -14.38 -0.75 -6.22
CA GLN A 231 -14.90 -1.07 -4.88
C GLN A 231 -16.40 -0.76 -4.77
N PHE A 232 -16.85 0.41 -5.22
CA PHE A 232 -18.24 0.85 -5.13
C PHE A 232 -19.20 0.04 -6.02
N THR A 233 -18.74 -0.45 -7.16
CA THR A 233 -19.57 -1.25 -8.08
C THR A 233 -19.76 -2.70 -7.64
N GLY A 234 -18.95 -3.18 -6.67
CA GLY A 234 -19.09 -4.52 -6.08
C GLY A 234 -17.92 -5.46 -6.37
N GLY A 235 -16.81 -4.97 -6.94
CA GLY A 235 -15.63 -5.79 -7.23
C GLY A 235 -15.12 -6.56 -6.00
N GLY A 236 -15.22 -5.98 -4.80
CA GLY A 236 -14.83 -6.67 -3.57
C GLY A 236 -15.58 -7.96 -3.29
N ARG A 237 -16.89 -7.99 -3.53
CA ARG A 237 -17.69 -9.21 -3.38
C ARG A 237 -17.30 -10.24 -4.42
N PHE A 238 -17.06 -9.82 -5.66
CA PHE A 238 -16.63 -10.70 -6.73
C PHE A 238 -15.31 -11.39 -6.42
N PHE A 239 -14.25 -10.66 -6.05
CA PHE A 239 -12.94 -11.26 -5.76
C PHE A 239 -12.98 -12.17 -4.53
N ASN A 240 -13.79 -11.85 -3.53
CA ASN A 240 -14.02 -12.74 -2.39
C ASN A 240 -14.70 -14.05 -2.82
N ASN A 241 -15.76 -13.98 -3.63
CA ASN A 241 -16.46 -15.18 -4.14
C ASN A 241 -15.56 -16.00 -5.07
N LEU A 242 -14.76 -15.33 -5.89
CA LEU A 242 -13.77 -15.99 -6.75
C LEU A 242 -12.76 -16.75 -5.89
N ALA A 243 -12.19 -16.11 -4.87
CA ALA A 243 -11.29 -16.77 -3.93
C ALA A 243 -11.96 -17.95 -3.22
N LEU A 244 -13.19 -17.80 -2.72
CA LEU A 244 -13.98 -18.89 -2.11
C LEU A 244 -14.11 -20.09 -3.06
N SER A 245 -14.48 -19.84 -4.31
CA SER A 245 -14.69 -20.89 -5.31
C SER A 245 -13.39 -21.60 -5.72
N LEU A 246 -12.25 -20.90 -5.73
CA LEU A 246 -10.96 -21.46 -6.13
C LEU A 246 -10.27 -22.24 -5.00
N VAL A 247 -10.25 -21.70 -3.78
CA VAL A 247 -9.41 -22.26 -2.70
C VAL A 247 -10.16 -22.60 -1.41
N GLY A 248 -11.45 -22.26 -1.29
CA GLY A 248 -12.23 -22.45 -0.06
C GLY A 248 -12.42 -23.89 0.39
N GLY A 249 -12.46 -24.83 -0.55
CA GLY A 249 -12.61 -26.27 -0.27
C GLY A 249 -11.33 -26.99 0.17
N TYR A 250 -10.16 -26.35 0.04
CA TYR A 250 -8.90 -26.94 0.47
C TYR A 250 -8.71 -26.80 1.99
N ARG A 251 -7.82 -27.60 2.59
CA ARG A 251 -7.44 -27.42 4.00
C ARG A 251 -6.94 -26.00 4.25
N GLY A 252 -7.39 -25.39 5.34
CA GLY A 252 -7.14 -23.98 5.62
C GLY A 252 -7.76 -23.01 4.61
N GLY A 253 -8.76 -23.47 3.84
CA GLY A 253 -9.36 -22.74 2.73
C GLY A 253 -9.85 -21.35 3.12
N ALA A 254 -10.55 -21.21 4.26
CA ALA A 254 -11.01 -19.90 4.74
C ALA A 254 -9.88 -18.86 4.89
N ALA A 255 -8.70 -19.27 5.33
CA ALA A 255 -7.54 -18.39 5.49
C ALA A 255 -6.82 -18.12 4.16
N LYS A 256 -6.80 -19.10 3.25
CA LYS A 256 -6.31 -18.91 1.87
C LYS A 256 -7.20 -17.95 1.09
N VAL A 257 -8.52 -18.02 1.29
CA VAL A 257 -9.49 -17.08 0.74
C VAL A 257 -9.20 -15.67 1.24
N ALA A 258 -8.96 -15.50 2.54
CA ALA A 258 -8.58 -14.22 3.13
C ALA A 258 -7.32 -13.64 2.48
N ILE A 259 -6.29 -14.48 2.26
CA ILE A 259 -5.07 -14.07 1.53
C ILE A 259 -5.41 -13.48 0.16
N PHE A 260 -6.15 -14.20 -0.68
CA PHE A 260 -6.45 -13.76 -2.05
C PHE A 260 -7.36 -12.52 -2.06
N ALA A 261 -8.47 -12.57 -1.31
CA ALA A 261 -9.44 -11.50 -1.29
C ALA A 261 -8.84 -10.21 -0.73
N SER A 262 -8.16 -10.28 0.43
CA SER A 262 -7.52 -9.13 1.05
C SER A 262 -6.31 -8.65 0.27
N GLY A 263 -5.61 -9.53 -0.45
CA GLY A 263 -4.56 -9.09 -1.37
C GLY A 263 -5.08 -8.25 -2.53
N PHE A 264 -6.11 -8.74 -3.24
CA PHE A 264 -6.73 -7.96 -4.31
C PHE A 264 -7.35 -6.65 -3.79
N MET A 265 -8.06 -6.68 -2.65
CA MET A 265 -8.63 -5.46 -2.06
C MET A 265 -7.57 -4.48 -1.57
N GLY A 266 -6.51 -4.98 -0.94
CA GLY A 266 -5.41 -4.18 -0.43
C GLY A 266 -4.61 -3.51 -1.55
N SER A 267 -4.44 -4.18 -2.69
CA SER A 267 -3.77 -3.59 -3.87
C SER A 267 -4.47 -2.34 -4.35
N MET A 268 -5.81 -2.30 -4.27
CA MET A 268 -6.62 -1.17 -4.69
C MET A 268 -6.70 -0.05 -3.65
N SER A 269 -6.87 -0.40 -2.38
CA SER A 269 -7.06 0.60 -1.31
C SER A 269 -5.75 1.26 -0.89
N GLY A 270 -4.61 0.55 -1.00
CA GLY A 270 -3.32 1.05 -0.56
C GLY A 270 -3.19 1.28 0.95
N SER A 271 -4.17 0.85 1.75
CA SER A 271 -4.17 0.98 3.21
C SER A 271 -4.39 -0.37 3.88
N VAL A 272 -3.46 -0.74 4.74
CA VAL A 272 -3.51 -2.01 5.50
C VAL A 272 -4.71 -2.02 6.45
N VAL A 273 -4.91 -0.94 7.21
CA VAL A 273 -5.94 -0.90 8.26
C VAL A 273 -7.33 -0.79 7.64
N SER A 274 -7.52 0.08 6.63
CA SER A 274 -8.77 0.14 5.85
C SER A 274 -9.14 -1.21 5.23
N ASN A 275 -8.15 -1.94 4.71
CA ASN A 275 -8.38 -3.28 4.19
C ASN A 275 -8.83 -4.24 5.30
N VAL A 276 -8.14 -4.29 6.43
CA VAL A 276 -8.57 -5.08 7.60
C VAL A 276 -10.00 -4.73 8.04
N LEU A 277 -10.38 -3.46 8.03
CA LEU A 277 -11.73 -3.01 8.42
C LEU A 277 -12.81 -3.37 7.39
N THR A 278 -12.44 -3.66 6.14
CA THR A 278 -13.38 -3.97 5.06
C THR A 278 -13.44 -5.46 4.72
N THR A 279 -12.30 -6.12 4.53
CA THR A 279 -12.23 -7.57 4.28
C THR A 279 -12.24 -8.39 5.57
N GLY A 280 -11.56 -7.90 6.61
CA GLY A 280 -11.41 -8.59 7.89
C GLY A 280 -12.73 -8.87 8.61
N VAL A 281 -13.73 -7.99 8.46
CA VAL A 281 -15.06 -8.18 9.06
C VAL A 281 -15.80 -9.41 8.51
N VAL A 282 -15.42 -9.90 7.32
CA VAL A 282 -15.97 -11.14 6.73
C VAL A 282 -14.99 -12.30 6.89
N SER A 283 -13.70 -12.08 6.60
CA SER A 283 -12.69 -13.15 6.57
C SER A 283 -12.36 -13.68 7.96
N ILE A 284 -12.25 -12.82 8.99
CA ILE A 284 -11.89 -13.24 10.35
C ILE A 284 -12.97 -14.14 10.96
N PRO A 285 -14.28 -13.79 10.92
CA PRO A 285 -15.32 -14.72 11.36
C PRO A 285 -15.34 -16.03 10.58
N ALA A 286 -15.11 -16.00 9.26
CA ALA A 286 -15.06 -17.21 8.43
C ALA A 286 -13.91 -18.14 8.84
N MET A 287 -12.71 -17.60 9.06
CA MET A 287 -11.56 -18.36 9.57
C MET A 287 -11.85 -18.98 10.94
N LYS A 288 -12.49 -18.22 11.85
CA LYS A 288 -12.88 -18.73 13.18
C LYS A 288 -13.89 -19.87 13.09
N ARG A 289 -14.91 -19.77 12.23
CA ARG A 289 -15.86 -20.87 11.98
C ARG A 289 -15.19 -22.11 11.39
N ALA A 290 -14.14 -21.93 10.59
CA ALA A 290 -13.32 -23.02 10.05
C ALA A 290 -12.33 -23.62 11.07
N GLY A 291 -12.30 -23.14 12.31
CA GLY A 291 -11.50 -23.70 13.41
C GLY A 291 -10.16 -23.00 13.68
N PHE A 292 -9.86 -21.87 13.01
CA PHE A 292 -8.68 -21.07 13.34
C PHE A 292 -8.86 -20.34 14.68
N SER A 293 -7.79 -20.25 15.47
CA SER A 293 -7.80 -19.43 16.69
C SER A 293 -7.97 -17.94 16.37
N SER A 294 -8.61 -17.17 17.26
CA SER A 294 -8.82 -15.72 17.07
C SER A 294 -7.52 -14.97 16.77
N ARG A 295 -6.42 -15.30 17.47
CA ARG A 295 -5.11 -14.68 17.26
C ARG A 295 -4.52 -14.97 15.88
N TYR A 296 -4.67 -16.20 15.39
CA TYR A 296 -4.14 -16.60 14.10
C TYR A 296 -4.97 -16.03 12.95
N ALA A 297 -6.30 -15.97 13.11
CA ALA A 297 -7.19 -15.31 12.15
C ALA A 297 -6.86 -13.81 12.04
N ALA A 298 -6.66 -13.12 13.16
CA ALA A 298 -6.25 -11.71 13.16
C ALA A 298 -4.88 -11.51 12.49
N GLY A 299 -3.88 -12.33 12.85
CA GLY A 299 -2.55 -12.25 12.26
C GLY A 299 -2.54 -12.54 10.76
N THR A 300 -3.33 -13.52 10.31
CA THR A 300 -3.49 -13.84 8.88
C THR A 300 -4.06 -12.66 8.10
N GLU A 301 -5.14 -12.05 8.59
CA GLU A 301 -5.76 -10.91 7.91
C GLU A 301 -4.83 -9.69 7.85
N ALA A 302 -4.08 -9.44 8.94
CA ALA A 302 -3.11 -8.36 9.00
C ALA A 302 -1.96 -8.57 7.99
N CYS A 303 -1.42 -9.78 7.89
CA CYS A 303 -0.41 -10.13 6.88
C CYS A 303 -0.95 -10.02 5.46
N ALA A 304 -2.13 -10.59 5.20
CA ALA A 304 -2.76 -10.54 3.88
C ALA A 304 -3.00 -9.09 3.41
N SER A 305 -3.45 -8.24 4.33
CA SER A 305 -3.67 -6.80 4.06
C SER A 305 -2.37 -6.02 3.87
N THR A 306 -1.33 -6.36 4.64
CA THR A 306 0.01 -5.76 4.48
C THR A 306 0.60 -6.10 3.12
N GLY A 307 0.53 -7.36 2.70
CA GLY A 307 0.93 -7.76 1.34
C GLY A 307 0.11 -7.07 0.24
N GLY A 308 -1.14 -6.72 0.53
CA GLY A 308 -2.05 -6.19 -0.48
C GLY A 308 -1.55 -4.86 -1.02
N VAL A 309 -1.09 -3.98 -0.14
CA VAL A 309 -0.51 -2.67 -0.54
C VAL A 309 0.76 -2.82 -1.38
N LEU A 310 1.51 -3.91 -1.19
CA LEU A 310 2.72 -4.22 -1.96
C LEU A 310 2.41 -4.84 -3.33
N MET A 311 1.19 -5.36 -3.51
CA MET A 311 0.83 -6.16 -4.68
C MET A 311 0.41 -5.29 -5.88
N PRO A 312 0.96 -5.54 -7.08
CA PRO A 312 0.45 -5.03 -8.36
C PRO A 312 -1.05 -5.33 -8.58
N PRO A 313 -1.76 -4.57 -9.44
CA PRO A 313 -1.26 -3.53 -10.36
C PRO A 313 -1.50 -2.09 -9.90
N VAL A 314 -2.03 -1.88 -8.69
CA VAL A 314 -2.33 -0.53 -8.16
C VAL A 314 -1.37 -0.13 -7.02
N MET A 315 -0.96 -1.09 -6.16
CA MET A 315 0.08 -0.91 -5.12
C MET A 315 -0.08 0.33 -4.21
N GLY A 316 -1.32 0.79 -4.05
CA GLY A 316 -1.62 2.00 -3.29
C GLY A 316 -0.92 3.27 -3.78
N THR A 317 -0.98 4.31 -2.95
CA THR A 317 -0.53 5.66 -3.32
C THR A 317 0.99 5.80 -3.29
N THR A 318 1.65 5.00 -2.45
CA THR A 318 3.11 4.99 -2.28
C THR A 318 3.85 4.59 -3.56
N ALA A 319 3.32 3.68 -4.36
CA ALA A 319 3.97 3.25 -5.60
C ALA A 319 4.02 4.35 -6.66
N PHE A 320 3.05 5.26 -6.70
CA PHE A 320 3.11 6.44 -7.58
C PHE A 320 4.15 7.44 -7.11
N VAL A 321 4.28 7.62 -5.79
CA VAL A 321 5.34 8.43 -5.22
C VAL A 321 6.70 7.81 -5.52
N MET A 322 6.82 6.48 -5.49
CA MET A 322 8.03 5.78 -5.91
C MET A 322 8.38 6.02 -7.39
N ALA A 323 7.40 5.94 -8.29
CA ALA A 323 7.58 6.26 -9.72
C ALA A 323 8.12 7.66 -9.92
N SER A 324 7.55 8.60 -9.17
CA SER A 324 8.01 9.98 -9.11
C SER A 324 9.47 10.07 -8.68
N PHE A 325 9.82 9.57 -7.49
CA PHE A 325 11.18 9.69 -6.95
C PHE A 325 12.24 9.07 -7.85
N LEU A 326 11.94 7.94 -8.47
CA LEU A 326 12.87 7.24 -9.35
C LEU A 326 12.94 7.86 -10.76
N GLY A 327 11.98 8.73 -11.12
CA GLY A 327 11.86 9.24 -12.48
C GLY A 327 11.60 8.13 -13.50
N MET A 328 10.95 7.03 -13.10
CA MET A 328 10.72 5.86 -13.93
C MET A 328 9.23 5.61 -14.19
N PRO A 329 8.88 5.02 -15.34
CA PRO A 329 7.51 4.59 -15.62
C PRO A 329 6.95 3.68 -14.52
N TYR A 330 5.70 3.92 -14.13
CA TYR A 330 5.00 3.14 -13.11
C TYR A 330 4.92 1.65 -13.48
N SER A 331 4.76 1.35 -14.77
CA SER A 331 4.83 0.00 -15.33
C SER A 331 6.10 -0.78 -14.92
N GLN A 332 7.25 -0.12 -14.79
CA GLN A 332 8.48 -0.78 -14.35
C GLN A 332 8.43 -1.18 -12.88
N ILE A 333 7.83 -0.34 -12.03
CA ILE A 333 7.70 -0.59 -10.59
C ILE A 333 6.80 -1.79 -10.33
N ILE A 334 5.64 -1.85 -10.99
CA ILE A 334 4.71 -2.96 -10.77
C ILE A 334 5.28 -4.30 -11.27
N ILE A 335 6.05 -4.30 -12.37
CA ILE A 335 6.70 -5.51 -12.88
C ILE A 335 7.74 -5.98 -11.88
N ALA A 336 8.55 -5.05 -11.38
CA ALA A 336 9.56 -5.34 -10.36
C ALA A 336 8.96 -5.86 -9.05
N ALA A 337 7.84 -5.29 -8.61
CA ALA A 337 7.17 -5.67 -7.37
C ALA A 337 6.39 -7.00 -7.46
N ALA A 338 6.13 -7.51 -8.67
CA ALA A 338 5.37 -8.73 -8.87
C ALA A 338 6.05 -9.96 -8.24
N ILE A 339 7.36 -10.15 -8.50
CA ILE A 339 8.09 -11.32 -7.99
C ILE A 339 8.15 -11.30 -6.44
N PRO A 340 8.58 -10.22 -5.77
CA PRO A 340 8.58 -10.15 -4.30
C PRO A 340 7.19 -10.33 -3.69
N SER A 341 6.14 -9.80 -4.32
CA SER A 341 4.75 -9.97 -3.86
C SER A 341 4.29 -11.42 -3.94
N ILE A 342 4.58 -12.10 -5.06
CA ILE A 342 4.28 -13.53 -5.23
C ILE A 342 5.02 -14.36 -4.19
N LEU A 343 6.31 -14.10 -3.95
CA LEU A 343 7.08 -14.80 -2.92
C LEU A 343 6.51 -14.59 -1.51
N TYR A 344 6.10 -13.36 -1.18
CA TYR A 344 5.44 -13.07 0.08
C TYR A 344 4.14 -13.88 0.26
N TYR A 345 3.25 -13.85 -0.74
CA TYR A 345 1.97 -14.55 -0.69
C TYR A 345 2.10 -16.06 -0.74
N LEU A 346 3.03 -16.59 -1.53
CA LEU A 346 3.40 -18.01 -1.51
C LEU A 346 3.83 -18.41 -0.09
N GLY A 347 4.62 -17.56 0.54
CA GLY A 347 5.00 -17.66 1.93
C GLY A 347 3.86 -17.85 2.90
N LEU A 348 2.91 -16.91 2.86
CA LEU A 348 1.69 -16.98 3.68
C LEU A 348 0.90 -18.26 3.37
N PHE A 349 0.76 -18.61 2.09
CA PHE A 349 0.01 -19.79 1.66
C PHE A 349 0.63 -21.09 2.20
N VAL A 350 1.95 -21.24 2.08
CA VAL A 350 2.71 -22.39 2.61
C VAL A 350 2.52 -22.49 4.11
N GLN A 351 2.67 -21.38 4.83
CA GLN A 351 2.55 -21.39 6.29
C GLN A 351 1.14 -21.73 6.76
N ILE A 352 0.11 -21.21 6.09
CA ILE A 352 -1.28 -21.52 6.42
C ILE A 352 -1.61 -22.97 6.10
N ASP A 353 -1.15 -23.50 4.97
CA ASP A 353 -1.34 -24.91 4.63
C ASP A 353 -0.67 -25.84 5.67
N ALA A 354 0.57 -25.51 6.04
CA ALA A 354 1.33 -26.23 7.06
C ALA A 354 0.66 -26.19 8.44
N TYR A 355 0.17 -25.01 8.85
CA TYR A 355 -0.58 -24.84 10.09
C TYR A 355 -1.90 -25.63 10.07
N ALA A 356 -2.69 -25.52 8.99
CA ALA A 356 -3.95 -26.23 8.84
C ALA A 356 -3.75 -27.75 8.88
N ALA A 357 -2.72 -28.26 8.19
CA ALA A 357 -2.39 -29.67 8.20
C ALA A 357 -2.01 -30.18 9.59
N ARG A 358 -1.23 -29.39 10.35
CA ARG A 358 -0.77 -29.77 11.68
C ARG A 358 -1.86 -29.71 12.75
N ASN A 359 -2.86 -28.84 12.56
CA ASN A 359 -4.00 -28.70 13.45
C ASN A 359 -5.26 -29.45 12.96
N GLY A 360 -5.16 -30.22 11.87
CA GLY A 360 -6.28 -31.01 11.35
C GLY A 360 -7.44 -30.18 10.80
N LEU A 361 -7.20 -28.94 10.39
CA LEU A 361 -8.23 -28.05 9.85
C LEU A 361 -8.64 -28.50 8.44
N LYS A 362 -9.94 -28.60 8.21
CA LYS A 362 -10.52 -29.00 6.92
C LYS A 362 -10.94 -27.77 6.10
N GLY A 363 -11.24 -27.99 4.82
CA GLY A 363 -11.85 -26.97 3.97
C GLY A 363 -13.34 -26.78 4.27
N MET A 364 -13.91 -25.70 3.74
CA MET A 364 -15.34 -25.45 3.87
C MET A 364 -16.15 -26.48 3.08
N PRO A 365 -17.35 -26.89 3.55
CA PRO A 365 -18.23 -27.78 2.82
C PRO A 365 -18.54 -27.23 1.42
N ARG A 366 -18.56 -28.10 0.39
CA ARG A 366 -18.83 -27.66 -0.99
C ARG A 366 -20.19 -26.97 -1.15
N SER A 367 -21.16 -27.26 -0.28
CA SER A 367 -22.48 -26.62 -0.26
C SER A 367 -22.46 -25.16 0.17
N GLU A 368 -21.42 -24.74 0.91
CA GLU A 368 -21.26 -23.34 1.35
C GLU A 368 -20.42 -22.52 0.35
N LEU A 369 -19.85 -23.16 -0.66
CA LEU A 369 -19.00 -22.50 -1.65
C LEU A 369 -19.83 -22.03 -2.85
N PRO A 370 -19.64 -20.78 -3.31
CA PRO A 370 -20.25 -20.34 -4.56
C PRO A 370 -19.69 -21.14 -5.73
N SER A 371 -20.51 -21.39 -6.75
CA SER A 371 -20.01 -22.08 -7.93
C SER A 371 -19.05 -21.17 -8.71
N LEU A 372 -17.93 -21.73 -9.18
CA LEU A 372 -16.94 -20.99 -9.96
C LEU A 372 -17.56 -20.43 -11.26
N LYS A 373 -18.44 -21.22 -11.89
CA LYS A 373 -19.12 -20.85 -13.13
C LYS A 373 -20.08 -19.67 -12.96
N GLU A 374 -20.89 -19.66 -11.89
CA GLU A 374 -21.80 -18.54 -11.62
C GLU A 374 -21.01 -17.30 -11.20
N THR A 375 -20.00 -17.45 -10.34
CA THR A 375 -19.13 -16.35 -9.92
C THR A 375 -18.49 -15.66 -11.12
N PHE A 376 -17.96 -16.43 -12.07
CA PHE A 376 -17.38 -15.88 -13.29
C PHE A 376 -18.43 -15.24 -14.19
N LYS A 377 -19.61 -15.87 -14.36
CA LYS A 377 -20.72 -15.32 -15.14
C LYS A 377 -21.20 -13.97 -14.59
N GLU A 378 -21.24 -13.81 -13.27
CA GLU A 378 -21.68 -12.58 -12.62
C GLU A 378 -20.62 -11.47 -12.64
N GLY A 379 -19.33 -11.80 -12.59
CA GLY A 379 -18.25 -10.83 -12.41
C GLY A 379 -17.14 -10.80 -13.47
N TRP A 380 -17.33 -11.44 -14.63
CA TRP A 380 -16.34 -11.43 -15.72
C TRP A 380 -15.87 -10.02 -16.11
N HIS A 381 -16.76 -9.03 -16.00
CA HIS A 381 -16.48 -7.65 -16.33
C HIS A 381 -15.40 -7.03 -15.44
N TYR A 382 -15.26 -7.47 -14.18
CA TYR A 382 -14.17 -7.02 -13.31
C TYR A 382 -12.82 -7.52 -13.80
N ILE A 383 -12.73 -8.80 -14.19
CA ILE A 383 -11.50 -9.35 -14.79
C ILE A 383 -11.19 -8.64 -16.11
N PHE A 384 -12.22 -8.39 -16.93
CA PHE A 384 -12.07 -7.68 -18.19
C PHE A 384 -11.51 -6.27 -18.03
N VAL A 385 -12.00 -5.47 -17.08
CA VAL A 385 -11.47 -4.10 -16.86
C VAL A 385 -10.07 -4.10 -16.25
N PHE A 386 -9.73 -5.10 -15.42
CA PHE A 386 -8.34 -5.32 -14.99
C PHE A 386 -7.43 -5.70 -16.17
N ALA A 387 -7.91 -6.54 -17.08
CA ALA A 387 -7.16 -6.88 -18.28
C ALA A 387 -6.93 -5.65 -19.15
N ILE A 388 -7.94 -4.79 -19.33
CA ILE A 388 -7.77 -3.48 -20.01
C ILE A 388 -6.69 -2.66 -19.31
N LEU A 389 -6.77 -2.51 -17.99
CA LEU A 389 -5.78 -1.75 -17.21
C LEU A 389 -4.36 -2.26 -17.44
N ILE A 390 -4.15 -3.58 -17.30
CA ILE A 390 -2.84 -4.22 -17.43
C ILE A 390 -2.32 -4.13 -18.88
N VAL A 391 -3.15 -4.42 -19.87
CA VAL A 391 -2.75 -4.37 -21.29
C VAL A 391 -2.43 -2.94 -21.73
N MET A 392 -3.25 -1.96 -21.35
CA MET A 392 -2.99 -0.54 -21.66
C MET A 392 -1.67 -0.07 -21.05
N MET A 393 -1.39 -0.46 -19.82
CA MET A 393 -0.20 -0.04 -19.09
C MET A 393 1.07 -0.77 -19.55
N ILE A 394 1.04 -2.10 -19.71
CA ILE A 394 2.24 -2.91 -20.00
C ILE A 394 2.48 -3.04 -21.50
N VAL A 395 1.44 -3.33 -22.28
CA VAL A 395 1.56 -3.61 -23.73
C VAL A 395 1.54 -2.30 -24.51
N PHE A 396 0.53 -1.46 -24.32
CA PHE A 396 0.41 -0.19 -25.02
C PHE A 396 1.25 0.95 -24.40
N ARG A 397 1.86 0.72 -23.23
CA ARG A 397 2.67 1.70 -22.49
C ARG A 397 1.95 3.03 -22.23
N GLN A 398 0.62 2.98 -22.08
CA GLN A 398 -0.25 4.12 -21.79
C GLN A 398 -0.68 4.12 -20.32
N GLU A 399 0.28 4.15 -19.40
CA GLU A 399 0.05 4.08 -17.96
C GLU A 399 -0.82 5.22 -17.41
N THR A 400 -0.69 6.42 -17.97
CA THR A 400 -1.50 7.60 -17.64
C THR A 400 -2.99 7.44 -17.99
N LEU A 401 -3.30 6.86 -19.16
CA LEU A 401 -4.67 6.77 -19.67
C LEU A 401 -5.38 5.47 -19.27
N ALA A 402 -4.61 4.41 -19.01
CA ALA A 402 -5.11 3.08 -18.65
C ALA A 402 -6.22 3.08 -17.59
N PRO A 403 -6.07 3.73 -16.43
CA PRO A 403 -7.10 3.68 -15.40
C PRO A 403 -8.36 4.47 -15.76
N PHE A 404 -8.27 5.51 -16.60
CA PHE A 404 -9.45 6.22 -17.10
C PHE A 404 -10.25 5.36 -18.07
N TYR A 405 -9.58 4.67 -19.01
CA TYR A 405 -10.27 3.72 -19.91
C TYR A 405 -10.88 2.55 -19.14
N ALA A 406 -10.18 1.97 -18.17
CA ALA A 406 -10.69 0.89 -17.34
C ALA A 406 -11.89 1.34 -16.50
N THR A 407 -11.86 2.56 -15.94
CA THR A 407 -13.00 3.17 -15.23
C THR A 407 -14.19 3.37 -16.15
N ALA A 408 -13.99 3.96 -17.33
CA ALA A 408 -15.06 4.21 -18.29
C ALA A 408 -15.72 2.90 -18.73
N ALA A 409 -14.93 1.88 -19.07
CA ALA A 409 -15.42 0.55 -19.41
C ALA A 409 -16.22 -0.06 -18.25
N LEU A 410 -15.70 0.03 -17.02
CA LEU A 410 -16.39 -0.48 -15.84
C LEU A 410 -17.74 0.20 -15.64
N VAL A 411 -17.78 1.54 -15.66
CA VAL A 411 -19.04 2.30 -15.48
C VAL A 411 -20.04 1.94 -16.58
N VAL A 412 -19.62 1.90 -17.85
CA VAL A 412 -20.50 1.55 -18.98
C VAL A 412 -21.09 0.16 -18.81
N ILE A 413 -20.26 -0.86 -18.57
CA ILE A 413 -20.73 -2.25 -18.39
C ILE A 413 -21.65 -2.35 -17.18
N ASN A 414 -21.29 -1.66 -16.09
CA ASN A 414 -22.04 -1.67 -14.85
C ASN A 414 -23.44 -1.04 -14.99
N GLN A 415 -23.59 0.02 -15.80
CA GLN A 415 -24.92 0.59 -16.08
C GLN A 415 -25.79 -0.33 -16.93
N LEU A 416 -25.20 -1.19 -17.77
CA LEU A 416 -25.94 -2.19 -18.54
C LEU A 416 -26.46 -3.33 -17.65
N HIS A 417 -25.75 -3.68 -16.57
CA HIS A 417 -26.08 -4.79 -15.68
C HIS A 417 -27.00 -4.38 -14.52
N ARG A 418 -28.24 -4.91 -14.46
CA ARG A 418 -29.28 -4.46 -13.50
C ARG A 418 -28.88 -4.60 -12.02
N GLY A 419 -28.04 -5.58 -11.66
CA GLY A 419 -27.69 -5.88 -10.28
C GLY A 419 -26.64 -4.97 -9.64
N THR A 420 -25.90 -4.21 -10.45
CA THR A 420 -24.73 -3.45 -9.98
C THR A 420 -24.78 -1.96 -10.36
N ARG A 421 -25.87 -1.51 -11.01
CA ARG A 421 -26.07 -0.12 -11.46
C ARG A 421 -25.77 0.92 -10.38
N LEU A 422 -24.98 1.93 -10.75
CA LEU A 422 -24.78 3.11 -9.92
C LEU A 422 -26.03 4.01 -10.02
N ASN A 423 -26.69 4.18 -8.89
CA ASN A 423 -27.70 5.21 -8.72
C ASN A 423 -27.03 6.56 -8.40
N LEU A 424 -27.81 7.66 -8.44
CA LEU A 424 -27.28 9.01 -8.20
C LEU A 424 -26.59 9.14 -6.83
N ASN A 425 -27.16 8.53 -5.79
CA ASN A 425 -26.59 8.55 -4.44
C ASN A 425 -25.25 7.80 -4.38
N GLY A 426 -25.16 6.65 -5.04
CA GLY A 426 -23.93 5.86 -5.17
C GLY A 426 -22.86 6.62 -5.95
N PHE A 427 -23.23 7.32 -7.02
CA PHE A 427 -22.32 8.18 -7.78
C PHE A 427 -21.81 9.36 -6.94
N ILE A 428 -22.69 10.04 -6.21
CA ILE A 428 -22.32 11.12 -5.29
C ILE A 428 -21.36 10.60 -4.20
N ASN A 429 -21.64 9.44 -3.63
CA ASN A 429 -20.80 8.84 -2.58
C ASN A 429 -19.44 8.38 -3.14
N LEU A 430 -19.41 7.81 -4.35
CA LEU A 430 -18.19 7.47 -5.08
C LEU A 430 -17.32 8.72 -5.26
N LEU A 431 -17.88 9.79 -5.83
CA LEU A 431 -17.14 11.05 -6.04
C LEU A 431 -16.69 11.69 -4.73
N THR A 432 -17.52 11.62 -3.68
CA THR A 432 -17.11 12.10 -2.35
C THR A 432 -15.92 11.29 -1.82
N GLY A 433 -15.93 9.97 -2.00
CA GLY A 433 -14.82 9.09 -1.63
C GLY A 433 -13.54 9.39 -2.41
N VAL A 434 -13.63 9.49 -3.74
CA VAL A 434 -12.52 9.84 -4.63
C VAL A 434 -11.93 11.21 -4.27
N GLY A 435 -12.78 12.23 -4.08
CA GLY A 435 -12.34 13.56 -3.72
C GLY A 435 -11.61 13.61 -2.37
N ARG A 436 -12.06 12.82 -1.38
CA ARG A 436 -11.37 12.70 -0.08
C ARG A 436 -9.99 12.07 -0.22
N SER A 437 -9.89 10.94 -0.92
CA SER A 437 -8.61 10.25 -1.12
C SER A 437 -7.61 11.10 -1.90
N LEU A 438 -8.06 11.81 -2.93
CA LEU A 438 -7.21 12.71 -3.71
C LEU A 438 -6.79 13.95 -2.90
N ALA A 439 -7.70 14.54 -2.12
CA ALA A 439 -7.40 15.67 -1.25
C ALA A 439 -6.36 15.32 -0.17
N GLU A 440 -6.48 14.14 0.43
CA GLU A 440 -5.51 13.63 1.40
C GLU A 440 -4.10 13.57 0.81
N LEU A 441 -3.99 13.03 -0.41
CA LEU A 441 -2.71 12.87 -1.09
C LEU A 441 -2.12 14.20 -1.50
N VAL A 442 -2.88 15.11 -2.09
CA VAL A 442 -2.33 16.43 -2.48
C VAL A 442 -1.78 17.17 -1.27
N ALA A 443 -2.50 17.19 -0.15
CA ALA A 443 -2.03 17.83 1.07
C ALA A 443 -0.71 17.24 1.59
N ILE A 444 -0.53 15.92 1.49
CA ILE A 444 0.73 15.25 1.89
C ILE A 444 1.83 15.53 0.86
N LEU A 445 1.56 15.38 -0.44
CA LEU A 445 2.55 15.53 -1.51
C LEU A 445 3.08 16.96 -1.62
N LEU A 446 2.24 17.97 -1.45
CA LEU A 446 2.67 19.37 -1.41
C LEU A 446 3.63 19.65 -0.24
N GLY A 447 3.31 19.13 0.95
CA GLY A 447 4.18 19.25 2.13
C GLY A 447 5.50 18.49 1.95
N VAL A 448 5.45 17.33 1.30
CA VAL A 448 6.64 16.55 0.96
C VAL A 448 7.52 17.26 -0.05
N GLY A 449 6.93 17.93 -1.04
CA GLY A 449 7.69 18.76 -1.97
C GLY A 449 8.40 19.91 -1.27
N LEU A 450 7.92 20.40 -0.11
CA LEU A 450 8.69 21.35 0.71
C LEU A 450 9.98 20.71 1.24
N ILE A 451 9.94 19.46 1.71
CA ILE A 451 11.13 18.74 2.19
C ILE A 451 12.14 18.54 1.04
N ILE A 452 11.66 18.06 -0.11
CA ILE A 452 12.51 17.82 -1.29
C ILE A 452 13.15 19.14 -1.75
N GLY A 453 12.35 20.20 -1.85
CA GLY A 453 12.83 21.52 -2.22
C GLY A 453 13.89 22.05 -1.26
N ALA A 454 13.70 21.83 0.04
CA ALA A 454 14.68 22.27 1.03
C ALA A 454 16.02 21.55 0.85
N PHE A 455 15.99 20.25 0.55
CA PHE A 455 17.21 19.46 0.34
C PHE A 455 17.89 19.79 -1.00
N SER A 456 17.08 20.11 -2.02
CA SER A 456 17.57 20.58 -3.31
C SER A 456 18.26 21.94 -3.20
N ALA A 457 17.61 22.91 -2.53
CA ALA A 457 18.15 24.26 -2.34
C ALA A 457 19.46 24.29 -1.55
N THR A 458 19.59 23.38 -0.57
CA THR A 458 20.73 23.33 0.36
C THR A 458 21.86 22.42 -0.09
N GLY A 459 21.59 21.48 -1.01
CA GLY A 459 22.52 20.41 -1.39
C GLY A 459 22.63 19.25 -0.38
N LEU A 460 21.83 19.24 0.70
CA LEU A 460 21.95 18.31 1.83
C LEU A 460 21.75 16.83 1.44
N ALA A 461 20.89 16.53 0.46
CA ALA A 461 20.68 15.14 0.01
C ALA A 461 22.00 14.47 -0.39
N GLY A 462 22.95 15.26 -0.91
CA GLY A 462 24.33 14.91 -1.23
C GLY A 462 25.17 14.51 -0.02
N THR A 463 25.15 15.26 1.08
CA THR A 463 26.08 15.05 2.19
C THR A 463 25.61 13.96 3.15
N LEU A 464 24.33 13.95 3.51
CA LEU A 464 23.75 13.00 4.47
C LEU A 464 23.98 11.54 4.08
N ALA A 465 23.85 11.25 2.79
CA ALA A 465 24.06 9.90 2.29
C ALA A 465 25.53 9.47 2.28
N ASN A 466 26.49 10.40 2.21
CA ASN A 466 27.92 10.07 2.35
C ASN A 466 28.23 9.72 3.80
N ASP A 467 27.67 10.46 4.75
CA ASP A 467 27.89 10.23 6.18
C ASP A 467 27.30 8.88 6.62
N LEU A 468 26.12 8.50 6.12
CA LEU A 468 25.55 7.18 6.40
C LEU A 468 26.41 6.04 5.84
N VAL A 469 26.96 6.18 4.63
CA VAL A 469 27.86 5.19 4.03
C VAL A 469 29.17 5.11 4.81
N PHE A 470 29.70 6.24 5.26
CA PHE A 470 30.90 6.32 6.09
C PHE A 470 30.68 5.66 7.46
N LEU A 471 29.56 5.97 8.14
CA LEU A 471 29.17 5.35 9.41
C LEU A 471 29.00 3.82 9.30
N ALA A 472 28.51 3.34 8.15
CA ALA A 472 28.41 1.91 7.87
C ALA A 472 29.77 1.24 7.58
N GLY A 473 30.88 1.98 7.62
CA GLY A 473 32.22 1.46 7.35
C GLY A 473 32.39 0.93 5.93
N ASN A 474 31.65 1.50 4.97
CA ASN A 474 31.56 1.01 3.59
C ASN A 474 31.05 -0.45 3.48
N ASN A 475 30.39 -0.98 4.52
CA ASN A 475 29.79 -2.30 4.51
C ASN A 475 28.30 -2.20 4.17
N VAL A 476 27.95 -2.64 2.95
CA VAL A 476 26.58 -2.62 2.41
C VAL A 476 25.60 -3.36 3.33
N PHE A 477 26.02 -4.47 3.95
CA PHE A 477 25.14 -5.23 4.84
C PHE A 477 24.82 -4.46 6.13
N VAL A 478 25.81 -3.80 6.72
CA VAL A 478 25.61 -2.93 7.90
C VAL A 478 24.67 -1.78 7.53
N LEU A 479 24.88 -1.15 6.37
CA LEU A 479 24.02 -0.08 5.89
C LEU A 479 22.57 -0.54 5.67
N LEU A 480 22.37 -1.75 5.14
CA LEU A 480 21.04 -2.35 4.98
C LEU A 480 20.36 -2.65 6.32
N ILE A 481 21.10 -3.14 7.32
CA ILE A 481 20.55 -3.38 8.66
C ILE A 481 20.18 -2.06 9.34
N MET A 482 21.05 -1.05 9.27
CA MET A 482 20.74 0.30 9.75
C MET A 482 19.49 0.84 9.05
N GLY A 483 19.43 0.71 7.72
CA GLY A 483 18.29 1.12 6.92
C GLY A 483 16.99 0.41 7.30
N ALA A 484 17.05 -0.91 7.54
CA ALA A 484 15.90 -1.70 8.00
C ALA A 484 15.39 -1.23 9.37
N ILE A 485 16.29 -1.00 10.33
CA ILE A 485 15.94 -0.51 11.67
C ILE A 485 15.32 0.88 11.57
N THR A 486 15.94 1.80 10.82
CA THR A 486 15.42 3.15 10.59
C THR A 486 14.05 3.11 9.94
N ALA A 487 13.88 2.32 8.88
CA ALA A 487 12.60 2.16 8.19
C ALA A 487 11.51 1.59 9.10
N PHE A 488 11.86 0.62 9.94
CA PHE A 488 10.96 0.05 10.92
C PHE A 488 10.51 1.08 11.97
N ILE A 489 11.45 1.83 12.55
CA ILE A 489 11.16 2.86 13.57
C ILE A 489 10.23 3.93 13.02
N PHE A 490 10.53 4.45 11.83
CA PHE A 490 9.70 5.48 11.21
C PHE A 490 8.33 4.92 10.78
N GLY A 491 8.25 3.64 10.40
CA GLY A 491 6.99 2.97 10.10
C GLY A 491 6.05 2.85 11.30
N MET A 492 6.54 2.93 12.53
CA MET A 492 5.73 2.76 13.75
C MET A 492 4.88 3.98 14.14
N GLY A 493 5.05 5.14 13.48
CA GLY A 493 4.36 6.38 13.88
C GLY A 493 3.75 7.19 12.73
N MET A 494 3.89 6.72 11.49
CA MET A 494 3.49 7.46 10.29
C MET A 494 2.61 6.62 9.37
N THR A 495 1.88 7.27 8.47
CA THR A 495 1.21 6.58 7.37
C THR A 495 2.24 5.97 6.42
N VAL A 496 1.88 4.90 5.69
CA VAL A 496 2.80 4.20 4.77
C VAL A 496 3.45 5.18 3.79
N THR A 497 2.64 6.06 3.17
CA THR A 497 3.11 7.07 2.23
C THR A 497 4.11 8.02 2.86
N ALA A 498 3.84 8.52 4.07
CA ALA A 498 4.72 9.47 4.73
C ALA A 498 6.03 8.83 5.22
N CYS A 499 5.94 7.61 5.76
CA CYS A 499 7.12 6.82 6.13
C CYS A 499 8.02 6.58 4.92
N TYR A 500 7.43 6.12 3.82
CA TYR A 500 8.15 5.88 2.58
C TYR A 500 8.87 7.13 2.09
N ILE A 501 8.18 8.27 2.04
CA ILE A 501 8.75 9.52 1.56
C ILE A 501 9.94 9.95 2.41
N PHE A 502 9.79 9.92 3.73
CA PHE A 502 10.88 10.27 4.62
C PHE A 502 12.12 9.39 4.37
N LEU A 503 11.91 8.07 4.24
CA LEU A 503 12.99 7.13 3.94
C LEU A 503 13.56 7.30 2.54
N ALA A 504 12.74 7.66 1.55
CA ALA A 504 13.20 7.91 0.18
C ALA A 504 14.11 9.14 0.10
N VAL A 505 13.87 10.13 0.97
CA VAL A 505 14.68 11.36 1.04
C VAL A 505 15.95 11.14 1.87
N VAL A 506 15.86 10.42 2.99
CA VAL A 506 16.97 10.27 3.96
C VAL A 506 17.84 9.06 3.68
N LEU A 507 17.25 7.91 3.41
CA LEU A 507 17.93 6.62 3.39
C LEU A 507 18.23 6.10 1.98
N ALA A 508 17.31 6.32 1.02
CA ALA A 508 17.51 5.80 -0.33
C ALA A 508 18.80 6.31 -1.00
N PRO A 509 19.18 7.61 -0.92
CA PRO A 509 20.40 8.09 -1.55
C PRO A 509 21.68 7.42 -0.99
N ALA A 510 21.68 7.07 0.30
CA ALA A 510 22.81 6.38 0.94
C ALA A 510 22.96 4.95 0.41
N LEU A 511 21.84 4.22 0.34
CA LEU A 511 21.81 2.86 -0.17
C LEU A 511 22.17 2.79 -1.66
N THR A 512 21.68 3.72 -2.48
CA THR A 512 22.01 3.76 -3.92
C THR A 512 23.48 4.09 -4.17
N ARG A 513 24.08 4.98 -3.35
CA ARG A 513 25.51 5.29 -3.46
C ARG A 513 26.42 4.16 -3.03
N ALA A 514 25.93 3.28 -2.15
CA ALA A 514 26.61 2.04 -1.81
C ALA A 514 26.61 1.01 -2.97
N GLY A 515 26.09 1.38 -4.16
CA GLY A 515 26.08 0.56 -5.37
C GLY A 515 24.84 -0.29 -5.55
N LEU A 516 23.80 -0.10 -4.73
CA LEU A 516 22.55 -0.87 -4.83
C LEU A 516 21.63 -0.31 -5.91
N ASP A 517 20.86 -1.20 -6.54
CA ASP A 517 19.86 -0.84 -7.55
C ASP A 517 18.79 0.11 -6.96
N PRO A 518 18.53 1.28 -7.56
CA PRO A 518 17.57 2.25 -7.02
C PRO A 518 16.16 1.71 -6.84
N LEU A 519 15.65 0.90 -7.77
CA LEU A 519 14.31 0.35 -7.65
C LEU A 519 14.25 -0.66 -6.50
N ALA A 520 15.26 -1.51 -6.39
CA ALA A 520 15.38 -2.47 -5.29
C ALA A 520 15.49 -1.75 -3.93
N VAL A 521 16.24 -0.65 -3.85
CA VAL A 521 16.32 0.19 -2.64
C VAL A 521 14.96 0.77 -2.24
N HIS A 522 14.22 1.34 -3.20
CA HIS A 522 12.92 1.93 -2.92
C HIS A 522 11.87 0.88 -2.52
N LEU A 523 11.89 -0.31 -3.13
CA LEU A 523 11.08 -1.44 -2.69
C LEU A 523 11.51 -1.93 -1.30
N PHE A 524 12.82 -1.97 -1.01
CA PHE A 524 13.36 -2.38 0.28
C PHE A 524 12.85 -1.50 1.42
N ILE A 525 12.95 -0.17 1.29
CA ILE A 525 12.47 0.77 2.31
C ILE A 525 10.94 0.72 2.44
N MET A 526 10.21 0.46 1.35
CA MET A 526 8.75 0.29 1.39
C MET A 526 8.38 -0.96 2.18
N TYR A 527 9.01 -2.10 1.91
CA TYR A 527 8.76 -3.35 2.65
C TYR A 527 9.09 -3.21 4.13
N TRP A 528 10.26 -2.66 4.47
CA TRP A 528 10.66 -2.48 5.88
C TRP A 528 9.85 -1.42 6.61
N GLY A 529 9.38 -0.38 5.90
CA GLY A 529 8.39 0.55 6.45
C GLY A 529 7.05 -0.14 6.74
N MET A 530 6.65 -1.11 5.93
CA MET A 530 5.39 -1.85 6.09
C MET A 530 5.44 -2.97 7.14
N VAL A 531 6.63 -3.46 7.49
CA VAL A 531 6.83 -4.42 8.57
C VAL A 531 6.28 -3.91 9.92
N SER A 532 6.24 -2.59 10.14
CA SER A 532 5.67 -1.98 11.35
C SER A 532 4.18 -2.31 11.56
N PHE A 533 3.43 -2.63 10.51
CA PHE A 533 1.99 -2.91 10.58
C PHE A 533 1.67 -4.28 11.17
N ILE A 534 2.66 -5.18 11.20
CA ILE A 534 2.51 -6.54 11.73
C ILE A 534 3.42 -6.82 12.94
N THR A 535 4.36 -5.94 13.26
CA THR A 535 5.34 -6.15 14.34
C THR A 535 5.00 -5.33 15.58
N PRO A 536 4.86 -5.95 16.77
CA PRO A 536 4.74 -5.22 18.04
C PRO A 536 5.98 -4.34 18.31
N PRO A 537 5.85 -3.25 19.09
CA PRO A 537 4.72 -2.90 19.95
C PRO A 537 3.56 -2.18 19.25
N VAL A 538 3.72 -1.71 18.02
CA VAL A 538 2.69 -0.89 17.35
C VAL A 538 1.73 -1.72 16.50
N ALA A 539 2.24 -2.56 15.59
CA ALA A 539 1.48 -3.51 14.77
C ALA A 539 0.07 -3.03 14.34
N LEU A 540 -0.05 -1.82 13.78
CA LEU A 540 -1.36 -1.15 13.58
C LEU A 540 -2.38 -2.03 12.84
N GLY A 541 -1.94 -2.73 11.80
CA GLY A 541 -2.79 -3.66 11.04
C GLY A 541 -3.24 -4.86 11.88
N ALA A 542 -2.33 -5.44 12.66
CA ALA A 542 -2.66 -6.53 13.58
C ALA A 542 -3.58 -6.09 14.73
N PHE A 543 -3.47 -4.84 15.18
CA PHE A 543 -4.29 -4.30 16.27
C PHE A 543 -5.73 -4.03 15.81
N ALA A 544 -5.89 -3.50 14.59
CA ALA A 544 -7.19 -3.40 13.95
C ALA A 544 -7.84 -4.78 13.77
N ALA A 545 -7.06 -5.78 13.30
CA ALA A 545 -7.55 -7.13 13.13
C ALA A 545 -7.90 -7.80 14.46
N ALA A 546 -7.13 -7.52 15.53
CA ALA A 546 -7.38 -8.03 16.86
C ALA A 546 -8.71 -7.56 17.45
N THR A 547 -9.09 -6.31 17.16
CA THR A 547 -10.38 -5.73 17.54
C THR A 547 -11.55 -6.50 16.93
N ILE A 548 -11.46 -6.84 15.63
CA ILE A 548 -12.47 -7.64 14.93
C ILE A 548 -12.48 -9.09 15.46
N ALA A 549 -11.30 -9.69 15.67
CA ALA A 549 -11.17 -11.07 16.14
C ALA A 549 -11.52 -11.26 17.63
N ARG A 550 -11.60 -10.17 18.39
CA ARG A 550 -11.74 -10.13 19.87
C ARG A 550 -10.61 -10.91 20.55
N THR A 551 -9.37 -10.49 20.33
CA THR A 551 -8.16 -11.10 20.92
C THR A 551 -7.19 -10.01 21.38
N SER A 552 -6.17 -10.39 22.17
CA SER A 552 -5.10 -9.48 22.56
C SER A 552 -4.35 -8.93 21.31
N PRO A 553 -4.21 -7.60 21.16
CA PRO A 553 -3.49 -6.97 20.05
C PRO A 553 -2.03 -7.44 19.92
N ILE A 554 -1.30 -7.54 21.04
CA ILE A 554 0.09 -8.01 21.06
C ILE A 554 0.18 -9.45 20.58
N MET A 555 -0.73 -10.33 21.02
CA MET A 555 -0.72 -11.72 20.59
C MET A 555 -1.08 -11.87 19.11
N ALA A 556 -1.98 -11.04 18.59
CA ALA A 556 -2.26 -10.99 17.15
C ALA A 556 -1.03 -10.53 16.36
N GLY A 557 -0.33 -9.50 16.85
CA GLY A 557 0.93 -9.02 16.26
C GLY A 557 2.03 -10.08 16.26
N LEU A 558 2.21 -10.83 17.36
CA LEU A 558 3.18 -11.94 17.40
C LEU A 558 2.86 -13.06 16.41
N GLU A 559 1.58 -13.40 16.23
CA GLU A 559 1.17 -14.36 15.19
C GLU A 559 1.37 -13.78 13.79
N ALA A 560 1.11 -12.49 13.60
CA ALA A 560 1.35 -11.78 12.34
C ALA A 560 2.85 -11.75 11.99
N MET A 561 3.74 -11.45 12.93
CA MET A 561 5.19 -11.55 12.72
C MET A 561 5.62 -12.94 12.28
N ARG A 562 5.09 -13.98 12.96
CA ARG A 562 5.43 -15.37 12.66
C ARG A 562 4.96 -15.77 11.27
N LEU A 563 3.72 -15.42 10.90
CA LEU A 563 3.15 -15.70 9.58
C LEU A 563 3.81 -14.88 8.48
N GLY A 564 4.02 -13.59 8.74
CA GLY A 564 4.61 -12.62 7.84
C GLY A 564 6.13 -12.68 7.75
N SER A 565 6.80 -13.66 8.37
CA SER A 565 8.26 -13.76 8.47
C SER A 565 9.04 -13.54 7.16
N ILE A 566 8.41 -13.84 6.03
CA ILE A 566 9.01 -13.72 4.70
C ILE A 566 9.18 -12.26 4.27
N ILE A 567 8.33 -11.34 4.72
CA ILE A 567 8.46 -9.90 4.44
C ILE A 567 9.70 -9.28 5.09
N TYR A 568 10.26 -9.91 6.13
CA TYR A 568 11.50 -9.47 6.78
C TYR A 568 12.75 -9.91 6.02
N ILE A 569 12.66 -11.00 5.25
CA ILE A 569 13.81 -11.67 4.64
C ILE A 569 13.93 -11.30 3.16
N VAL A 570 12.83 -11.41 2.41
CA VAL A 570 12.80 -11.19 0.95
C VAL A 570 13.38 -9.83 0.52
N PRO A 571 13.17 -8.71 1.25
CA PRO A 571 13.79 -7.43 0.91
C PRO A 571 15.31 -7.45 0.86
N PHE A 572 15.96 -8.15 1.79
CA PHE A 572 17.42 -8.28 1.74
C PHE A 572 17.89 -9.07 0.52
N PHE A 573 17.10 -10.05 0.08
CA PHE A 573 17.48 -10.85 -1.08
C PHE A 573 17.37 -10.05 -2.37
N PHE A 574 16.27 -9.34 -2.59
CA PHE A 574 16.11 -8.60 -3.84
C PHE A 574 16.94 -7.32 -3.91
N VAL A 575 17.25 -6.69 -2.77
CA VAL A 575 18.12 -5.50 -2.77
C VAL A 575 19.57 -5.86 -3.07
N LEU A 576 20.00 -7.07 -2.65
CA LEU A 576 21.34 -7.60 -2.93
C LEU A 576 21.41 -8.33 -4.28
N ASN A 577 20.30 -8.83 -4.82
CA ASN A 577 20.21 -9.39 -6.16
C ASN A 577 18.95 -8.88 -6.90
N PRO A 578 19.10 -7.84 -7.73
CA PRO A 578 18.02 -7.27 -8.52
C PRO A 578 17.35 -8.26 -9.50
N ALA A 579 17.91 -9.44 -9.77
CA ALA A 579 17.21 -10.47 -10.55
C ALA A 579 15.88 -10.89 -9.90
N LEU A 580 15.76 -10.79 -8.57
CA LEU A 580 14.50 -11.03 -7.84
C LEU A 580 13.44 -9.94 -8.03
N ILE A 581 13.78 -8.83 -8.67
CA ILE A 581 12.82 -7.82 -9.18
C ILE A 581 12.79 -7.80 -10.71
N GLY A 582 13.25 -8.87 -11.36
CA GLY A 582 13.26 -8.98 -12.82
C GLY A 582 14.32 -8.13 -13.51
N ARG A 583 15.28 -7.57 -12.77
CA ARG A 583 16.44 -6.85 -13.30
C ARG A 583 17.64 -7.79 -13.38
N GLY A 584 17.73 -8.53 -14.49
CA GLY A 584 18.79 -9.47 -14.76
C GLY A 584 18.56 -10.18 -16.09
N SER A 585 19.47 -11.08 -16.46
CA SER A 585 19.23 -11.93 -17.63
C SER A 585 18.04 -12.88 -17.37
N ALA A 586 17.29 -13.27 -18.41
CA ALA A 586 16.15 -14.17 -18.24
C ALA A 586 16.54 -15.49 -17.53
N TYR A 587 17.73 -16.01 -17.82
CA TYR A 587 18.29 -17.19 -17.16
C TYR A 587 18.51 -16.96 -15.67
N GLU A 588 19.11 -15.84 -15.30
CA GLU A 588 19.36 -15.47 -13.90
C GLU A 588 18.06 -15.27 -13.12
N VAL A 589 17.11 -14.51 -13.69
CA VAL A 589 15.80 -14.27 -13.08
C VAL A 589 15.06 -15.59 -12.83
N VAL A 590 15.02 -16.49 -13.81
CA VAL A 590 14.37 -17.80 -13.66
C VAL A 590 15.07 -18.65 -12.61
N THR A 591 16.40 -18.68 -12.61
CA THR A 591 17.19 -19.47 -11.65
C THR A 591 16.92 -18.99 -10.23
N VAL A 592 17.09 -17.69 -9.97
CA VAL A 592 16.94 -17.11 -8.63
C VAL A 592 15.47 -17.16 -8.17
N LEU A 593 14.51 -17.04 -9.10
CA LEU A 593 13.09 -17.23 -8.78
C LEU A 593 12.80 -18.66 -8.30
N ILE A 594 13.30 -19.67 -8.99
CA ILE A 594 13.09 -21.08 -8.61
C ILE A 594 13.70 -21.35 -7.24
N THR A 595 14.95 -20.94 -7.01
CA THR A 595 15.61 -21.17 -5.72
C THR A 595 14.95 -20.38 -4.60
N ALA A 596 14.48 -19.15 -4.85
CA ALA A 596 13.73 -18.37 -3.88
C ALA A 596 12.36 -18.98 -3.54
N VAL A 597 11.64 -19.52 -4.53
CA VAL A 597 10.37 -20.25 -4.30
C VAL A 597 10.58 -21.45 -3.39
N ILE A 598 11.62 -22.26 -3.66
CA ILE A 598 11.96 -23.42 -2.83
C ILE A 598 12.42 -22.97 -1.43
N GLY A 599 13.25 -21.93 -1.36
CA GLY A 599 13.75 -21.39 -0.11
C GLY A 599 12.65 -20.85 0.78
N VAL A 600 11.73 -20.06 0.22
CA VAL A 600 10.51 -19.59 0.89
C VAL A 600 9.65 -20.75 1.37
N TRP A 601 9.48 -21.79 0.56
CA TRP A 601 8.74 -22.99 0.94
C TRP A 601 9.37 -23.69 2.15
N PHE A 602 10.69 -23.82 2.20
CA PHE A 602 11.43 -24.39 3.33
C PHE A 602 11.38 -23.51 4.57
N ILE A 603 11.56 -22.19 4.43
CA ILE A 603 11.45 -21.25 5.54
C ILE A 603 10.05 -21.31 6.14
N GLY A 604 9.00 -21.23 5.33
CA GLY A 604 7.61 -21.29 5.81
C GLY A 604 7.28 -22.63 6.50
N SER A 605 7.72 -23.73 5.90
CA SER A 605 7.55 -25.08 6.48
C SER A 605 8.32 -25.24 7.79
N SER A 606 9.51 -24.64 7.90
CA SER A 606 10.31 -24.66 9.11
C SER A 606 9.63 -23.93 10.27
N ILE A 607 9.00 -22.77 10.01
CA ILE A 607 8.33 -21.94 11.02
C ILE A 607 7.04 -22.58 11.54
N GLN A 608 6.37 -23.40 10.72
CA GLN A 608 5.14 -24.10 11.12
C GLN A 608 5.40 -25.53 11.63
N GLY A 609 6.55 -26.12 11.28
CA GLY A 609 6.94 -27.47 11.69
C GLY A 609 6.26 -28.57 10.87
N TYR A 610 5.80 -28.26 9.66
CA TYR A 610 5.16 -29.19 8.76
C TYR A 610 5.62 -28.88 7.33
N LEU A 611 6.09 -29.90 6.61
CA LEU A 611 6.52 -29.77 5.22
C LEU A 611 5.47 -30.43 4.32
N ALA A 612 4.89 -29.66 3.40
CA ALA A 612 3.92 -30.19 2.43
C ALA A 612 4.55 -31.35 1.63
N GLY A 613 3.78 -32.40 1.34
CA GLY A 613 4.28 -33.63 0.71
C GLY A 613 5.01 -34.58 1.68
N VAL A 614 5.74 -34.09 2.68
CA VAL A 614 6.57 -34.91 3.60
C VAL A 614 5.93 -35.14 4.98
N GLY A 615 5.08 -34.24 5.45
CA GLY A 615 4.34 -34.35 6.71
C GLY A 615 4.92 -33.58 7.90
N ASP A 616 4.44 -33.91 9.10
CA ASP A 616 4.85 -33.25 10.35
C ASP A 616 6.33 -33.55 10.65
N ILE A 617 7.11 -32.49 10.91
CA ILE A 617 8.56 -32.55 11.20
C ILE A 617 8.83 -33.08 12.63
N GLY A 618 7.78 -33.19 13.45
CA GLY A 618 7.78 -33.80 14.77
C GLY A 618 7.70 -32.78 15.91
N ARG A 619 7.83 -33.27 17.15
CA ARG A 619 7.88 -32.47 18.39
C ARG A 619 9.17 -32.79 19.16
N GLY A 620 9.68 -31.84 19.94
CA GLY A 620 10.90 -32.00 20.77
C GLY A 620 12.19 -31.41 20.15
N ALA A 621 13.33 -31.60 20.84
CA ALA A 621 14.62 -31.01 20.47
C ALA A 621 15.12 -31.43 19.08
N LEU A 622 14.95 -32.69 18.71
CA LEU A 622 15.33 -33.20 17.38
C LEU A 622 14.46 -32.59 16.26
N ALA A 623 13.21 -32.24 16.55
CA ALA A 623 12.36 -31.52 15.61
C ALA A 623 12.81 -30.05 15.48
N LEU A 624 13.25 -29.42 16.57
CA LEU A 624 13.83 -28.08 16.51
C LEU A 624 15.08 -28.07 15.62
N LEU A 625 15.99 -29.03 15.80
CA LEU A 625 17.19 -29.17 14.96
C LEU A 625 16.81 -29.29 13.47
N ARG A 626 15.88 -30.19 13.12
CA ARG A 626 15.40 -30.36 11.73
C ARG A 626 14.78 -29.09 11.17
N ARG A 627 14.04 -28.33 12.00
CA ARG A 627 13.43 -27.05 11.60
C ARG A 627 14.51 -26.00 11.37
N VAL A 628 15.51 -25.91 12.23
CA VAL A 628 16.66 -25.01 12.06
C VAL A 628 17.45 -25.36 10.80
N MET A 629 17.75 -26.64 10.57
CA MET A 629 18.40 -27.09 9.33
C MET A 629 17.58 -26.74 8.10
N LEU A 630 16.25 -26.96 8.13
CA LEU A 630 15.38 -26.60 7.02
C LEU A 630 15.30 -25.07 6.80
N ALA A 631 15.31 -24.28 7.87
CA ALA A 631 15.34 -22.82 7.80
C ALA A 631 16.64 -22.31 7.19
N ILE A 632 17.79 -22.84 7.65
CA ILE A 632 19.12 -22.54 7.09
C ILE A 632 19.16 -22.96 5.63
N GLY A 633 18.72 -24.18 5.31
CA GLY A 633 18.66 -24.68 3.95
C GLY A 633 17.83 -23.78 3.04
N GLY A 634 16.67 -23.33 3.52
CA GLY A 634 15.81 -22.39 2.79
C GLY A 634 16.43 -20.99 2.64
N LEU A 635 17.12 -20.49 3.67
CA LEU A 635 17.81 -19.21 3.63
C LEU A 635 18.93 -19.22 2.59
N PHE A 636 19.76 -20.26 2.58
CA PHE A 636 20.86 -20.40 1.60
C PHE A 636 20.35 -20.60 0.16
N LEU A 637 19.21 -21.27 -0.03
CA LEU A 637 18.59 -21.39 -1.36
C LEU A 637 18.03 -20.06 -1.87
N ALA A 638 17.38 -19.29 -1.01
CA ALA A 638 16.79 -18.02 -1.40
C ALA A 638 17.79 -16.85 -1.40
N ALA A 639 18.91 -16.98 -0.70
CA ALA A 639 19.94 -15.96 -0.63
C ALA A 639 20.66 -15.78 -1.98
N PRO A 640 20.93 -14.52 -2.38
CA PRO A 640 21.86 -14.22 -3.45
C PRO A 640 23.21 -14.90 -3.32
N GLY A 641 23.81 -15.29 -4.45
CA GLY A 641 25.25 -15.56 -4.50
C GLY A 641 26.05 -14.29 -4.19
N HIS A 642 27.26 -14.44 -3.65
CA HIS A 642 28.24 -13.39 -3.34
C HIS A 642 27.90 -12.48 -2.13
N ILE A 643 26.95 -12.84 -1.25
CA ILE A 643 26.72 -12.08 0.00
C ILE A 643 27.85 -12.35 0.99
N GLY A 644 28.90 -11.53 1.01
CA GLY A 644 29.92 -11.46 2.08
C GLY A 644 30.75 -12.73 2.38
N LEU A 645 30.29 -13.90 1.94
CA LEU A 645 30.83 -15.24 2.14
C LEU A 645 31.67 -15.71 0.94
N GLY A 646 31.66 -14.94 -0.16
CA GLY A 646 32.41 -15.25 -1.38
C GLY A 646 31.92 -16.50 -2.14
N LEU A 647 30.74 -17.04 -1.79
CA LEU A 647 30.17 -18.22 -2.44
C LEU A 647 29.28 -17.82 -3.63
N ASP A 648 29.46 -18.48 -4.76
CA ASP A 648 28.58 -18.31 -5.92
C ASP A 648 27.17 -18.92 -5.68
N HIS A 649 26.19 -18.54 -6.48
CA HIS A 649 24.80 -18.98 -6.34
C HIS A 649 24.64 -20.51 -6.38
N MET A 650 25.44 -21.20 -7.19
CA MET A 650 25.44 -22.67 -7.23
C MET A 650 25.97 -23.28 -5.92
N GLN A 651 27.01 -22.68 -5.34
CA GLN A 651 27.57 -23.12 -4.05
C GLN A 651 26.57 -22.88 -2.91
N MET A 652 25.90 -21.71 -2.90
CA MET A 652 24.81 -21.43 -1.96
C MET A 652 23.67 -22.46 -2.06
N THR A 653 23.29 -22.81 -3.29
CA THR A 653 22.26 -23.84 -3.55
C THR A 653 22.68 -25.20 -3.02
N LEU A 654 23.92 -25.63 -3.26
CA LEU A 654 24.44 -26.90 -2.76
C LEU A 654 24.47 -26.95 -1.23
N VAL A 655 24.91 -25.88 -0.58
CA VAL A 655 24.87 -25.75 0.89
C VAL A 655 23.43 -25.84 1.38
N GLY A 656 22.51 -25.11 0.74
CA GLY A 656 21.09 -25.13 1.10
C GLY A 656 20.46 -26.52 1.01
N LEU A 657 20.75 -27.25 -0.07
CA LEU A 657 20.33 -28.64 -0.25
C LEU A 657 20.98 -29.59 0.77
N ALA A 658 22.26 -29.40 1.09
CA ALA A 658 22.95 -30.21 2.10
C ALA A 658 22.29 -30.12 3.48
N PHE A 659 21.71 -28.97 3.83
CA PHE A 659 20.93 -28.82 5.08
C PHE A 659 19.49 -29.36 4.96
N ALA A 660 18.82 -29.18 3.82
CA ALA A 660 17.42 -29.54 3.67
C ALA A 660 17.18 -31.03 3.36
N VAL A 661 17.99 -31.63 2.48
CA VAL A 661 17.82 -33.01 1.99
C VAL A 661 17.86 -34.05 3.12
N PRO A 662 18.77 -33.99 4.11
CA PRO A 662 18.77 -34.94 5.23
C PRO A 662 17.47 -34.91 6.03
N VAL A 663 16.88 -33.72 6.22
CA VAL A 663 15.59 -33.57 6.93
C VAL A 663 14.46 -34.25 6.16
N ILE A 664 14.45 -34.09 4.83
CA ILE A 664 13.46 -34.71 3.95
C ILE A 664 13.62 -36.23 3.94
N LEU A 665 14.84 -36.73 3.67
CA LEU A 665 15.14 -38.17 3.58
C LEU A 665 14.82 -38.90 4.88
N LEU A 666 15.28 -38.39 6.04
CA LEU A 666 14.99 -38.99 7.35
C LEU A 666 13.50 -39.12 7.62
N ARG A 667 12.68 -38.21 7.07
CA ARG A 667 11.24 -38.24 7.26
C ARG A 667 10.52 -39.14 6.28
N VAL A 668 10.94 -39.16 5.01
CA VAL A 668 10.44 -40.10 4.00
C VAL A 668 10.72 -41.54 4.43
N MET A 669 11.93 -41.84 4.89
CA MET A 669 12.31 -43.18 5.39
C MET A 669 11.46 -43.59 6.61
N ARG A 670 11.18 -42.67 7.53
CA ARG A 670 10.32 -42.93 8.70
C ARG A 670 8.83 -43.07 8.38
N ARG A 671 8.37 -42.53 7.24
CA ARG A 671 6.99 -42.72 6.77
C ARG A 671 6.77 -44.13 6.22
N GLY A 672 7.76 -44.70 5.54
CA GLY A 672 7.72 -46.10 5.08
C GLY A 672 7.75 -47.12 6.23
N ALA A 673 8.24 -46.72 7.41
CA ALA A 673 8.35 -47.59 8.59
C ALA A 673 7.17 -47.49 9.57
N ALA A 674 6.17 -46.64 9.31
CA ALA A 674 4.99 -46.53 10.17
C ALA A 674 3.93 -47.56 9.71
N PRO A 675 3.44 -48.45 10.60
CA PRO A 675 2.36 -49.36 10.24
C PRO A 675 1.13 -48.54 9.82
N ALA A 676 0.44 -49.00 8.77
CA ALA A 676 -0.81 -48.42 8.32
C ALA A 676 -1.75 -48.31 9.54
N ARG A 677 -2.17 -47.08 9.86
CA ARG A 677 -3.17 -46.89 10.91
C ARG A 677 -4.47 -47.55 10.44
N PRO A 678 -5.13 -48.37 11.29
CA PRO A 678 -6.40 -48.99 10.96
C PRO A 678 -7.50 -47.96 10.67
#